data_AF-A0A499V0U0-F1
#
_entry.id   AF-A0A499V0U0-F1
#
_cell.length_a   1.000
_cell.length_b   1.000
_cell.length_c   1.000
_cell.angle_alpha   90.00
_cell.angle_beta   90.00
_cell.angle_gamma   90.00
#
_symmetry.space_group_name_H-M   'P 1'
#
loop_
_entity.id
_entity.type
_entity.pdbx_description
1 polymer ?
#
loop_
_entity_poly.entity_id
_entity_poly.type
_entity_poly.pdbx_seq_one_letter_code
_entity_poly.pdbx_strand_id
1 'polypeptide(L)'
;MASVHPAAAVAADGGDAVVQALGALGTPVDCAGLRSLPLEGPQVLWLVVGGALDLFAVDAAEEGQWHFLGRLETGAALPGPVEGPRHTLLGRPSQDCLVRRIPLRELYRPEAYDTYGTGQAHDPYGTYDGGFQDTPPTPLEHAVALGVSRSLGVLFQAPLDGGVAPETEAADEDLLWLPVPPGSVRYGAEYSAQAAGDLLIDGALWQRMVNQQYRLGTAVDRWIETMERAHADRTAAGIRAGEAVRTRADQALIASIGGQRRERRPSEESTDDAVHAVCRRVAEAAGITLPEPPRGRATDDRTDPVERIAAHARIRTRAVRLEGGWWREDAGPLVGYRAKSGAPVALLWRRGRYEAINPASGLRIRVGGGNAEEFEPRAVMFYRPLPDRPMTMWRLMRFSVRGAAGDVRNLLIAGLVTVALGALVPLATGQVLGGFVPRAEKSPIVQISLALIVSSVVAAAFMLLQNLTLLRLEGRLESTLQPAVWDRLLRLPTTFFAQRSTGELASAAMGISTMRRVLSGIAPTVLQAGTVGAMNLALLLYYSASLGLAVIAVLLVVSGVFLGMGLWQVRWQRRLVENENKLNNQAFQTLRGLPKLRVAAAENFAYAAWARGFAHSRDLHQRTGRIKNLTQVLDAVYLPLVSLAVFMLLAGPARGSMSAGPF
;
A
#
# COMPACT_ATOMS: atom_id res chain seq x y z
N MET A 1 77.62 30.09 -1.21
CA MET A 1 77.29 30.08 0.23
C MET A 1 75.89 30.68 0.36
N ALA A 2 74.83 30.00 0.81
CA ALA A 2 74.71 28.78 1.59
C ALA A 2 73.76 27.76 0.91
N SER A 3 74.18 26.51 0.99
CA SER A 3 73.43 25.27 0.80
C SER A 3 72.28 25.14 1.81
N VAL A 4 71.19 24.45 1.46
CA VAL A 4 70.58 23.34 2.24
C VAL A 4 69.57 22.62 1.33
N HIS A 5 69.86 21.36 0.96
CA HIS A 5 68.83 20.34 0.74
C HIS A 5 68.20 19.99 2.10
N PRO A 6 66.91 19.64 2.15
CA PRO A 6 66.64 18.27 2.54
C PRO A 6 65.57 17.62 1.67
N ALA A 7 65.93 16.47 1.12
CA ALA A 7 65.01 15.34 1.07
C ALA A 7 64.67 14.90 2.51
N ALA A 8 63.47 14.35 2.68
CA ALA A 8 62.89 13.79 3.92
C ALA A 8 62.35 14.81 4.94
N ALA A 9 61.14 15.33 4.70
CA ALA A 9 60.10 15.61 5.71
C ALA A 9 58.90 16.34 5.07
N VAL A 10 57.98 15.64 4.40
CA VAL A 10 56.67 16.22 4.07
C VAL A 10 55.58 15.14 4.13
N ALA A 11 55.30 14.67 5.35
CA ALA A 11 54.02 14.04 5.70
C ALA A 11 53.33 14.85 6.82
N ALA A 12 53.64 16.16 6.91
CA ALA A 12 53.22 17.01 8.02
C ALA A 12 52.84 18.41 7.54
N ASP A 13 51.84 18.49 6.65
CA ASP A 13 50.82 19.52 6.65
C ASP A 13 49.64 18.95 5.86
N GLY A 14 48.41 19.01 6.39
CA GLY A 14 47.25 18.19 5.98
C GLY A 14 46.65 18.43 4.58
N GLY A 15 47.48 18.73 3.57
CA GLY A 15 47.09 18.89 2.17
C GLY A 15 47.45 17.67 1.33
N ASP A 16 46.60 17.38 0.33
CA ASP A 16 46.76 16.27 -0.61
C ASP A 16 48.06 16.38 -1.45
N ALA A 17 48.83 15.30 -1.56
CA ALA A 17 50.11 15.27 -2.26
C ALA A 17 50.01 15.61 -3.76
N VAL A 18 48.87 15.28 -4.40
CA VAL A 18 48.60 15.63 -5.80
C VAL A 18 48.36 17.12 -5.93
N VAL A 19 47.59 17.71 -5.01
CA VAL A 19 47.30 19.15 -4.98
C VAL A 19 48.57 19.95 -4.68
N GLN A 20 49.46 19.47 -3.81
CA GLN A 20 50.72 20.15 -3.53
C GLN A 20 51.64 20.22 -4.76
N ALA A 21 51.71 19.16 -5.57
CA ALA A 21 52.60 19.11 -6.74
C ALA A 21 52.00 19.75 -8.00
N LEU A 22 50.71 19.51 -8.27
CA LEU A 22 50.05 19.92 -9.52
C LEU A 22 49.12 21.13 -9.35
N GLY A 23 48.73 21.46 -8.12
CA GLY A 23 47.69 22.45 -7.83
C GLY A 23 48.05 23.88 -8.20
N ALA A 24 49.33 24.19 -8.52
CA ALA A 24 49.77 25.48 -9.03
C ALA A 24 49.75 25.59 -10.57
N LEU A 25 49.67 24.46 -11.29
CA LEU A 25 49.75 24.37 -12.75
C LEU A 25 48.41 24.65 -13.42
N GLY A 26 48.46 24.96 -14.72
CA GLY A 26 47.28 25.17 -15.54
C GLY A 26 46.43 26.40 -15.15
N THR A 27 45.23 26.45 -15.71
CA THR A 27 44.27 27.55 -15.50
C THR A 27 43.12 27.11 -14.61
N PRO A 28 42.68 27.90 -13.62
CA PRO A 28 41.49 27.59 -12.84
C PRO A 28 40.23 27.74 -13.70
N VAL A 29 39.29 26.82 -13.53
CA VAL A 29 37.99 26.84 -14.21
C VAL A 29 36.93 27.30 -13.21
N ASP A 30 36.17 28.33 -13.56
CA ASP A 30 35.08 28.83 -12.72
C ASP A 30 33.89 27.86 -12.78
N CYS A 31 33.68 27.12 -11.69
CA CYS A 31 32.60 26.16 -11.58
C CYS A 31 31.30 26.76 -11.00
N ALA A 32 31.28 28.05 -10.65
CA ALA A 32 30.14 28.68 -10.00
C ALA A 32 28.90 28.70 -10.93
N GLY A 33 27.88 27.93 -10.56
CA GLY A 33 26.59 27.90 -11.27
C GLY A 33 26.56 27.06 -12.56
N LEU A 34 27.64 26.36 -12.90
CA LEU A 34 27.67 25.43 -14.03
C LEU A 34 26.83 24.18 -13.73
N ARG A 35 25.92 23.81 -14.65
CA ARG A 35 25.13 22.57 -14.57
C ARG A 35 25.89 21.35 -15.10
N SER A 36 26.86 21.59 -15.98
CA SER A 36 27.72 20.61 -16.61
C SER A 36 29.03 21.29 -17.02
N LEU A 37 30.11 20.50 -17.04
CA LEU A 37 31.44 20.87 -17.50
C LEU A 37 31.89 19.81 -18.51
N PRO A 38 31.98 20.14 -19.81
CA PRO A 38 32.57 19.25 -20.80
C PRO A 38 34.08 19.15 -20.54
N LEU A 39 34.57 17.94 -20.33
CA LEU A 39 35.98 17.69 -20.07
C LEU A 39 36.67 17.56 -21.43
N GLU A 40 37.08 18.66 -22.05
CA GLU A 40 37.58 18.64 -23.43
C GLU A 40 39.09 18.41 -23.54
N GLY A 41 39.48 17.66 -24.59
CA GLY A 41 40.82 17.62 -25.16
C GLY A 41 41.75 16.55 -24.56
N PRO A 42 42.29 15.61 -25.35
CA PRO A 42 43.24 14.62 -24.85
C PRO A 42 44.56 15.24 -24.38
N GLN A 43 44.85 16.47 -24.80
CA GLN A 43 46.04 17.26 -24.46
C GLN A 43 45.95 17.95 -23.08
N VAL A 44 45.02 17.53 -22.23
CA VAL A 44 44.68 18.21 -20.98
C VAL A 44 44.58 17.22 -19.84
N LEU A 45 45.09 17.60 -18.67
CA LEU A 45 44.84 16.94 -17.40
C LEU A 45 43.91 17.81 -16.55
N TRP A 46 42.76 17.28 -16.18
CA TRP A 46 41.77 17.93 -15.34
C TRP A 46 42.00 17.56 -13.88
N LEU A 47 42.35 18.52 -13.03
CA LEU A 47 42.65 18.29 -11.62
C LEU A 47 41.56 18.87 -10.72
N VAL A 48 41.01 18.05 -9.82
CA VAL A 48 40.13 18.53 -8.74
C VAL A 48 40.99 19.00 -7.57
N VAL A 49 41.01 20.30 -7.32
CA VAL A 49 41.82 20.96 -6.28
C VAL A 49 41.03 21.18 -4.99
N GLY A 50 39.70 21.20 -5.08
CA GLY A 50 38.80 21.32 -3.93
C GLY A 50 37.39 20.85 -4.28
N GLY A 51 36.64 20.39 -3.27
CA GLY A 51 35.28 19.88 -3.46
C GLY A 51 35.25 18.53 -4.19
N ALA A 52 34.20 18.31 -4.98
CA ALA A 52 33.98 17.05 -5.71
C ALA A 52 33.35 17.29 -7.09
N LEU A 53 33.68 16.43 -8.05
CA LEU A 53 33.19 16.45 -9.42
C LEU A 53 32.49 15.11 -9.74
N ASP A 54 31.17 15.13 -9.90
CA ASP A 54 30.40 13.95 -10.29
C ASP A 54 30.59 13.69 -11.80
N LEU A 55 31.06 12.50 -12.17
CA LEU A 55 31.40 12.13 -13.53
C LEU A 55 30.27 11.35 -14.22
N PHE A 56 29.93 11.75 -15.44
CA PHE A 56 28.90 11.14 -16.27
C PHE A 56 29.47 10.77 -17.65
N ALA A 57 28.98 9.68 -18.23
CA ALA A 57 29.11 9.38 -19.65
C ALA A 57 27.86 9.86 -20.40
N VAL A 58 28.06 10.58 -21.49
CA VAL A 58 27.01 11.13 -22.36
C VAL A 58 27.39 10.87 -23.81
N ASP A 59 26.41 10.67 -24.70
CA ASP A 59 26.65 10.54 -26.14
C ASP A 59 27.46 11.75 -26.66
N ALA A 60 28.35 11.54 -27.63
CA ALA A 60 29.23 12.56 -28.20
C ALA A 60 28.48 13.75 -28.83
N ALA A 61 27.20 13.58 -29.18
CA ALA A 61 26.32 14.67 -29.62
C ALA A 61 25.71 15.50 -28.46
N GLU A 62 25.99 15.14 -27.20
CA GLU A 62 25.34 15.64 -25.97
C GLU A 62 23.81 15.45 -25.90
N GLU A 63 23.24 14.76 -26.88
CA GLU A 63 21.82 14.45 -26.99
C GLU A 63 21.55 13.04 -26.46
N GLY A 64 21.37 12.88 -25.15
CA GLY A 64 21.18 11.54 -24.58
C GLY A 64 20.93 11.49 -23.08
N GLN A 65 20.70 10.28 -22.59
CA GLN A 65 20.59 10.01 -21.16
C GLN A 65 21.99 10.08 -20.53
N TRP A 66 22.11 10.74 -19.37
CA TRP A 66 23.37 10.80 -18.65
C TRP A 66 23.55 9.54 -17.81
N HIS A 67 24.68 8.85 -18.01
CA HIS A 67 25.04 7.65 -17.27
C HIS A 67 26.05 8.02 -16.17
N PHE A 68 25.65 7.94 -14.91
CA PHE A 68 26.54 8.25 -13.79
C PHE A 68 27.64 7.19 -13.66
N LEU A 69 28.90 7.64 -13.61
CA LEU A 69 30.07 6.77 -13.47
C LEU A 69 30.60 6.77 -12.04
N GLY A 70 30.59 7.92 -11.36
CA GLY A 70 31.01 8.04 -9.97
C GLY A 70 31.49 9.45 -9.61
N ARG A 71 32.06 9.62 -8.42
CA ARG A 71 32.46 10.92 -7.88
C ARG A 71 33.98 11.02 -7.78
N LEU A 72 34.55 12.09 -8.33
CA LEU A 72 35.96 12.45 -8.20
C LEU A 72 36.14 13.45 -7.07
N GLU A 73 36.98 13.12 -6.09
CA GLU A 73 37.27 13.98 -4.94
C GLU A 73 38.56 14.79 -5.15
N THR A 74 38.90 15.61 -4.16
CA THR A 74 40.11 16.44 -4.18
C THR A 74 41.36 15.57 -4.35
N GLY A 75 42.27 15.99 -5.23
CA GLY A 75 43.47 15.22 -5.58
C GLY A 75 43.27 14.21 -6.71
N ALA A 76 42.07 14.07 -7.28
CA ALA A 76 41.85 13.28 -8.49
C ALA A 76 42.26 14.08 -9.75
N ALA A 77 43.03 13.43 -10.64
CA ALA A 77 43.50 14.01 -11.89
C ALA A 77 43.02 13.16 -13.08
N LEU A 78 42.07 13.65 -13.86
CA LEU A 78 41.50 12.92 -14.99
C LEU A 78 42.12 13.40 -16.31
N PRO A 79 42.76 12.52 -17.09
CA PRO A 79 43.16 12.84 -18.47
C PRO A 79 41.93 13.14 -19.31
N GLY A 80 42.01 14.14 -20.18
CA GLY A 80 40.90 14.45 -21.08
C GLY A 80 40.52 13.28 -21.98
N PRO A 81 39.23 13.14 -22.33
CA PRO A 81 38.73 12.08 -23.18
C PRO A 81 39.39 12.12 -24.55
N VAL A 82 39.63 10.93 -25.09
CA VAL A 82 40.24 10.71 -26.40
C VAL A 82 39.13 10.56 -27.44
N GLU A 83 39.35 11.04 -28.66
CA GLU A 83 38.41 10.82 -29.77
C GLU A 83 38.33 9.33 -30.14
N GLY A 84 37.11 8.83 -30.39
CA GLY A 84 36.87 7.46 -30.83
C GLY A 84 35.73 6.72 -30.12
N PRO A 85 35.68 6.70 -28.76
CA PRO A 85 34.54 6.17 -28.01
C PRO A 85 33.24 6.94 -28.36
N ARG A 86 32.11 6.24 -28.29
CA ARG A 86 30.79 6.83 -28.59
C ARG A 86 30.34 7.80 -27.51
N HIS A 87 30.61 7.49 -26.25
CA HIS A 87 30.29 8.35 -25.13
C HIS A 87 31.50 9.18 -24.71
N THR A 88 31.28 10.47 -24.50
CA THR A 88 32.25 11.41 -23.91
C THR A 88 32.02 11.56 -22.41
N LEU A 89 33.00 12.13 -21.71
CA LEU A 89 32.95 12.35 -20.26
C LEU A 89 32.52 13.79 -19.94
N LEU A 90 31.53 13.91 -19.07
CA LEU A 90 30.97 15.16 -18.60
C LEU A 90 31.04 15.22 -17.08
N GLY A 91 31.58 16.32 -16.54
CA GLY A 91 31.64 16.56 -15.11
C GLY A 91 30.49 17.43 -14.64
N ARG A 92 29.95 17.16 -13.45
CA ARG A 92 29.02 18.04 -12.74
C ARG A 92 29.66 18.50 -11.44
N PRO A 93 30.09 19.77 -11.33
CA PRO A 93 30.77 20.26 -10.14
C PRO A 93 29.81 20.38 -8.95
N SER A 94 30.30 20.08 -7.74
CA SER A 94 29.65 20.45 -6.48
C SER A 94 29.76 21.97 -6.22
N GLN A 95 29.02 22.49 -5.24
CA GLN A 95 28.97 23.95 -4.97
C GLN A 95 30.34 24.57 -4.65
N ASP A 96 31.23 23.80 -4.03
CA ASP A 96 32.58 24.24 -3.64
C ASP A 96 33.67 23.60 -4.52
N CYS A 97 33.31 23.12 -5.71
CA CYS A 97 34.24 22.44 -6.60
C CYS A 97 35.21 23.42 -7.27
N LEU A 98 36.51 23.15 -7.14
CA LEU A 98 37.59 23.88 -7.78
C LEU A 98 38.35 22.93 -8.71
N VAL A 99 38.31 23.21 -10.00
CA VAL A 99 38.97 22.39 -11.03
C VAL A 99 40.02 23.22 -11.75
N ARG A 100 41.19 22.61 -12.04
CA ARG A 100 42.22 23.21 -12.88
C ARG A 100 42.40 22.43 -14.18
N ARG A 101 42.56 23.18 -15.27
CA ARG A 101 42.83 22.68 -16.61
C ARG A 101 44.32 22.80 -16.88
N ILE A 102 45.06 21.68 -16.81
CA ILE A 102 46.52 21.63 -16.99
C ILE A 102 46.83 21.17 -18.42
N PRO A 103 47.42 22.02 -19.27
CA PRO A 103 47.84 21.63 -20.62
C PRO A 103 49.06 20.71 -20.56
N LEU A 104 49.05 19.67 -21.40
CA LEU A 104 50.09 18.67 -21.51
C LEU A 104 50.90 18.90 -22.80
N ARG A 105 52.23 18.88 -22.72
CA ARG A 105 53.13 19.05 -23.86
C ARG A 105 54.19 17.95 -23.90
N GLU A 106 54.72 17.68 -25.08
CA GLU A 106 55.74 16.64 -25.26
C GLU A 106 57.08 17.06 -24.64
N LEU A 107 57.68 16.14 -23.88
CA LEU A 107 59.03 16.28 -23.35
C LEU A 107 60.05 15.90 -24.44
N TYR A 108 60.64 16.91 -25.08
CA TYR A 108 61.67 16.67 -26.10
C TYR A 108 62.98 16.21 -25.44
N ARG A 109 63.37 14.95 -25.69
CA ARG A 109 64.72 14.44 -25.38
C ARG A 109 65.55 14.49 -26.67
N PRO A 110 66.72 15.16 -26.68
CA PRO A 110 67.64 15.02 -27.80
C PRO A 110 68.07 13.56 -27.89
N GLU A 111 67.82 12.90 -29.01
CA GLU A 111 68.42 11.60 -29.31
C GLU A 111 69.95 11.79 -29.33
N ALA A 112 70.65 11.09 -28.44
CA ALA A 112 72.10 11.01 -28.51
C ALA A 112 72.44 10.26 -29.80
N TYR A 113 72.98 10.98 -30.79
CA TYR A 113 73.58 10.38 -31.98
C TYR A 113 74.80 9.56 -31.55
N ASP A 114 74.63 8.24 -31.42
CA ASP A 114 75.75 7.32 -31.27
C ASP A 114 76.59 7.33 -32.55
N THR A 115 77.83 7.75 -32.40
CA THR A 115 78.85 7.78 -33.45
C THR A 115 79.49 6.40 -33.58
N TYR A 116 79.26 5.74 -34.73
CA TYR A 116 79.98 4.59 -35.33
C TYR A 116 80.57 3.49 -34.43
N GLY A 117 80.10 2.24 -34.61
CA GLY A 117 80.97 1.07 -34.37
C GLY A 117 80.30 -0.30 -34.17
N THR A 118 80.16 -1.07 -35.27
CA THR A 118 80.24 -2.55 -35.36
C THR A 118 79.25 -3.45 -34.59
N GLY A 119 78.20 -3.86 -35.32
CA GLY A 119 77.80 -5.26 -35.62
C GLY A 119 77.66 -6.30 -34.51
N GLN A 120 76.43 -6.79 -34.29
CA GLN A 120 76.07 -8.22 -34.45
C GLN A 120 74.56 -8.47 -34.34
N ALA A 121 74.17 -9.66 -34.80
CA ALA A 121 72.85 -10.17 -35.14
C ALA A 121 71.73 -10.11 -34.08
N HIS A 122 70.53 -9.84 -34.59
CA HIS A 122 69.19 -10.43 -34.33
C HIS A 122 68.92 -11.19 -33.01
N ASP A 123 67.88 -10.75 -32.29
CA ASP A 123 66.99 -11.65 -31.53
C ASP A 123 65.57 -11.05 -31.40
N PRO A 124 64.51 -11.62 -32.03
CA PRO A 124 63.16 -11.06 -32.02
C PRO A 124 62.24 -11.60 -30.91
N TYR A 125 62.78 -12.35 -29.94
CA TYR A 125 62.04 -12.85 -28.77
C TYR A 125 62.85 -12.62 -27.48
N GLY A 126 63.06 -11.34 -27.14
CA GLY A 126 63.59 -10.94 -25.83
C GLY A 126 62.46 -10.63 -24.86
N THR A 127 62.26 -11.52 -23.90
CA THR A 127 61.53 -11.26 -22.66
C THR A 127 62.01 -9.93 -22.05
N TYR A 128 61.10 -8.99 -21.81
CA TYR A 128 61.38 -7.76 -21.06
C TYR A 128 61.63 -8.13 -19.59
N ASP A 129 62.85 -8.60 -19.30
CA ASP A 129 63.43 -8.60 -17.97
C ASP A 129 64.64 -7.67 -18.01
N GLY A 130 64.34 -6.37 -17.92
CA GLY A 130 65.32 -5.28 -17.89
C GLY A 130 65.04 -4.45 -16.66
N GLY A 131 65.74 -4.75 -15.57
CA GLY A 131 65.64 -4.05 -14.29
C GLY A 131 65.77 -2.55 -14.48
N PHE A 132 64.69 -1.83 -14.18
CA PHE A 132 64.76 -0.41 -13.87
C PHE A 132 65.71 -0.26 -12.69
N GLN A 133 66.84 0.40 -12.90
CA GLN A 133 67.69 0.87 -11.83
C GLN A 133 66.81 1.74 -10.91
N ASP A 134 66.65 1.31 -9.66
CA ASP A 134 65.80 1.90 -8.60
C ASP A 134 66.09 3.39 -8.37
N THR A 135 65.63 4.23 -9.29
CA THR A 135 65.57 5.67 -9.10
C THR A 135 64.17 5.94 -8.54
N PRO A 136 64.05 6.41 -7.28
CA PRO A 136 62.74 6.65 -6.70
C PRO A 136 61.99 7.70 -7.53
N PRO A 137 60.68 7.52 -7.76
CA PRO A 137 59.89 8.47 -8.54
C PRO A 137 59.96 9.85 -7.89
N THR A 138 60.04 10.89 -8.72
CA THR A 138 60.00 12.27 -8.22
C THR A 138 58.63 12.57 -7.59
N PRO A 139 58.52 13.55 -6.67
CA PRO A 139 57.24 13.94 -6.09
C PRO A 139 56.17 14.30 -7.15
N LEU A 140 56.60 14.88 -8.28
CA LEU A 140 55.74 15.19 -9.41
C LEU A 140 55.21 13.93 -10.10
N GLU A 141 56.08 12.95 -10.36
CA GLU A 141 55.70 11.68 -10.99
C GLU A 141 54.78 10.86 -10.09
N HIS A 142 55.06 10.86 -8.78
CA HIS A 142 54.19 10.23 -7.79
C HIS A 142 52.80 10.90 -7.75
N ALA A 143 52.74 12.23 -7.77
CA ALA A 143 51.48 12.97 -7.81
C ALA A 143 50.66 12.69 -9.09
N VAL A 144 51.30 12.63 -10.26
CA VAL A 144 50.62 12.27 -11.51
C VAL A 144 50.12 10.82 -11.47
N ALA A 145 50.94 9.90 -10.99
CA ALA A 145 50.54 8.50 -10.84
C ALA A 145 49.33 8.37 -9.90
N LEU A 146 49.39 8.96 -8.70
CA LEU A 146 48.32 8.88 -7.70
C LEU A 146 47.02 9.54 -8.18
N GLY A 147 47.11 10.77 -8.70
CA GLY A 147 45.93 11.52 -9.14
C GLY A 147 45.20 10.83 -10.30
N VAL A 148 45.95 10.31 -11.27
CA VAL A 148 45.36 9.55 -12.39
C VAL A 148 44.76 8.25 -11.90
N SER A 149 45.43 7.54 -11.00
CA SER A 149 44.93 6.26 -10.44
C SER A 149 43.61 6.43 -9.69
N ARG A 150 43.43 7.53 -8.94
CA ARG A 150 42.16 7.86 -8.27
C ARG A 150 41.01 8.05 -9.25
N SER A 151 41.26 8.73 -10.37
CA SER A 151 40.26 8.91 -11.43
C SER A 151 39.95 7.60 -12.18
N LEU A 152 40.97 6.77 -12.40
CA LEU A 152 40.83 5.48 -13.05
C LEU A 152 39.99 4.51 -12.22
N GLY A 153 40.19 4.50 -10.89
CA GLY A 153 39.39 3.66 -9.97
C GLY A 153 37.89 3.88 -10.14
N VAL A 154 37.46 5.15 -10.25
CA VAL A 154 36.05 5.52 -10.47
C VAL A 154 35.55 5.02 -11.83
N LEU A 155 36.34 5.18 -12.89
CA LEU A 155 36.00 4.71 -14.24
C LEU A 155 35.94 3.17 -14.35
N PHE A 156 36.73 2.45 -13.55
CA PHE A 156 36.75 0.98 -13.51
C PHE A 156 35.65 0.38 -12.64
N GLN A 157 35.19 1.07 -11.59
CA GLN A 157 34.13 0.57 -10.71
C GLN A 157 32.74 0.65 -11.36
N ALA A 158 32.47 1.67 -12.17
CA ALA A 158 31.16 1.84 -12.81
C ALA A 158 30.70 0.64 -13.66
N PRO A 159 31.58 -0.02 -14.44
CA PRO A 159 31.21 -1.23 -15.18
C PRO A 159 31.07 -2.51 -14.34
N LEU A 160 31.60 -2.55 -13.11
CA LEU A 160 31.73 -3.77 -12.31
C LEU A 160 30.58 -3.98 -11.31
N ASP A 161 30.04 -2.91 -10.73
CA ASP A 161 28.95 -3.01 -9.74
C ASP A 161 27.63 -2.41 -10.24
N GLY A 162 26.62 -3.27 -10.44
CA GLY A 162 25.23 -2.88 -10.69
C GLY A 162 24.49 -2.36 -9.44
N GLY A 163 25.21 -1.93 -8.40
CA GLY A 163 24.69 -1.46 -7.12
C GLY A 163 25.34 -0.16 -6.71
N VAL A 164 24.59 0.71 -6.02
CA VAL A 164 25.10 1.95 -5.43
C VAL A 164 26.28 1.60 -4.50
N ALA A 165 27.46 2.13 -4.81
CA ALA A 165 28.66 1.90 -4.02
C ALA A 165 28.51 2.47 -2.59
N PRO A 166 29.06 1.79 -1.57
CA PRO A 166 29.13 2.31 -0.21
C PRO A 166 30.08 3.51 -0.14
N GLU A 167 29.72 4.51 0.67
CA GLU A 167 30.55 5.68 1.04
C GLU A 167 31.79 5.25 1.85
N THR A 168 32.70 4.52 1.24
CA THR A 168 33.97 4.11 1.86
C THR A 168 35.07 4.78 1.06
N GLU A 169 35.81 5.69 1.69
CA GLU A 169 37.07 6.24 1.16
C GLU A 169 37.91 5.06 0.66
N ALA A 170 38.14 4.97 -0.65
CA ALA A 170 39.02 3.94 -1.21
C ALA A 170 40.41 4.21 -0.63
N ALA A 171 40.90 3.32 0.23
CA ALA A 171 42.26 3.41 0.73
C ALA A 171 43.23 3.39 -0.45
N ASP A 172 44.30 4.19 -0.42
CA ASP A 172 45.28 4.28 -1.52
C ASP A 172 45.92 2.91 -1.88
N GLU A 173 45.77 1.89 -1.01
CA GLU A 173 46.19 0.50 -1.22
C GLU A 173 45.36 -0.28 -2.28
N ASP A 174 44.12 0.12 -2.55
CA ASP A 174 43.23 -0.54 -3.53
C ASP A 174 43.25 0.12 -4.92
N LEU A 175 44.12 1.12 -5.13
CA LEU A 175 44.21 1.87 -6.39
C LEU A 175 44.96 1.09 -7.48
N LEU A 176 44.40 1.09 -8.69
CA LEU A 176 45.09 0.62 -9.90
C LEU A 176 46.13 1.66 -10.34
N TRP A 177 47.36 1.49 -9.88
CA TRP A 177 48.45 2.43 -10.14
C TRP A 177 48.81 2.55 -11.64
N LEU A 178 48.87 3.77 -12.15
CA LEU A 178 49.46 4.09 -13.45
C LEU A 178 50.99 3.99 -13.37
N PRO A 179 51.67 3.14 -14.15
CA PRO A 179 53.13 3.11 -14.19
C PRO A 179 53.67 4.38 -14.88
N VAL A 180 54.28 5.26 -14.08
CA VAL A 180 54.97 6.48 -14.52
C VAL A 180 56.48 6.24 -14.39
N PRO A 181 57.21 5.99 -15.49
CA PRO A 181 58.66 5.74 -15.41
C PRO A 181 59.42 6.97 -14.89
N PRO A 182 60.54 6.80 -14.18
CA PRO A 182 61.36 7.92 -13.74
C PRO A 182 61.88 8.76 -14.91
N GLY A 183 61.84 10.09 -14.76
CA GLY A 183 62.18 11.09 -15.76
C GLY A 183 61.15 11.31 -16.86
N SER A 184 59.93 10.76 -16.75
CA SER A 184 58.90 10.84 -17.79
C SER A 184 57.99 12.08 -17.68
N VAL A 185 58.04 12.79 -16.55
CA VAL A 185 57.25 14.01 -16.32
C VAL A 185 58.14 15.14 -15.81
N ARG A 186 57.98 16.36 -16.33
CA ARG A 186 58.70 17.56 -15.86
C ARG A 186 57.80 18.79 -15.83
N TYR A 187 58.15 19.76 -14.97
CA TYR A 187 57.50 21.07 -14.99
C TYR A 187 57.94 21.86 -16.22
N GLY A 188 57.00 22.46 -16.97
CA GLY A 188 57.34 23.31 -18.10
C GLY A 188 58.12 24.58 -17.72
N ALA A 189 58.01 25.01 -16.46
CA ALA A 189 58.81 26.10 -15.87
C ALA A 189 60.33 25.85 -15.93
N GLU A 190 60.77 24.59 -15.96
CA GLU A 190 62.20 24.23 -16.10
C GLU A 190 62.78 24.62 -17.46
N TYR A 191 61.93 24.79 -18.47
CA TYR A 191 62.34 25.05 -19.86
C TYR A 191 62.09 26.50 -20.28
N SER A 192 60.93 27.07 -19.93
CA SER A 192 60.63 28.47 -20.25
C SER A 192 59.56 29.06 -19.34
N ALA A 193 59.63 30.38 -19.12
CA ALA A 193 58.60 31.11 -18.39
C ALA A 193 57.22 31.06 -19.08
N GLN A 194 57.18 30.87 -20.40
CA GLN A 194 55.94 30.74 -21.17
C GLN A 194 55.25 29.38 -21.00
N ALA A 195 55.98 28.35 -20.58
CA ALA A 195 55.46 27.01 -20.30
C ALA A 195 55.28 26.74 -18.80
N ALA A 196 55.35 27.77 -17.94
CA ALA A 196 55.31 27.60 -16.49
C ALA A 196 54.00 26.95 -15.97
N GLY A 197 52.91 27.07 -16.73
CA GLY A 197 51.64 26.41 -16.42
C GLY A 197 51.46 25.02 -17.04
N ASP A 198 52.41 24.55 -17.84
CA ASP A 198 52.30 23.32 -18.62
C ASP A 198 53.03 22.15 -17.94
N LEU A 199 52.53 20.94 -18.16
CA LEU A 199 53.17 19.70 -17.73
C LEU A 199 53.80 19.01 -18.95
N LEU A 200 55.12 18.79 -18.90
CA LEU A 200 55.85 18.09 -19.97
C LEU A 200 55.81 16.60 -19.70
N ILE A 201 55.38 15.81 -20.69
CA ILE A 201 55.22 14.35 -20.60
C ILE A 201 56.00 13.68 -21.74
N ASP A 202 56.73 12.62 -21.41
CA ASP A 202 57.40 11.74 -22.37
C ASP A 202 56.41 11.09 -23.35
N GLY A 203 56.78 11.01 -24.62
CA GLY A 203 55.92 10.50 -25.69
C GLY A 203 55.41 9.06 -25.45
N ALA A 204 56.21 8.20 -24.81
CA ALA A 204 55.76 6.84 -24.50
C ALA A 204 54.74 6.81 -23.34
N LEU A 205 54.89 7.69 -22.33
CA LEU A 205 53.90 7.83 -21.27
C LEU A 205 52.59 8.44 -21.81
N TRP A 206 52.69 9.45 -22.67
CA TRP A 206 51.56 10.04 -23.38
C TRP A 206 50.73 8.98 -24.10
N GLN A 207 51.39 8.18 -24.94
CA GLN A 207 50.74 7.10 -25.68
C GLN A 207 50.09 6.06 -24.76
N ARG A 208 50.72 5.72 -23.64
CA ARG A 208 50.13 4.79 -22.65
C ARG A 208 48.85 5.36 -22.04
N MET A 209 48.86 6.63 -21.62
CA MET A 209 47.69 7.29 -21.04
C MET A 209 46.53 7.36 -22.05
N VAL A 210 46.81 7.74 -23.30
CA VAL A 210 45.82 7.78 -24.39
C VAL A 210 45.26 6.39 -24.68
N ASN A 211 46.11 5.36 -24.79
CA ASN A 211 45.68 3.98 -25.01
C ASN A 211 44.81 3.45 -23.86
N GLN A 212 45.14 3.80 -22.62
CA GLN A 212 44.36 3.39 -21.46
C GLN A 212 43.00 4.09 -21.42
N GLN A 213 42.95 5.40 -21.69
CA GLN A 213 41.70 6.15 -21.80
C GLN A 213 40.81 5.61 -22.92
N TYR A 214 41.37 5.32 -24.10
CA TYR A 214 40.61 4.72 -25.20
C TYR A 214 40.02 3.36 -24.84
N ARG A 215 40.81 2.49 -24.17
CA ARG A 215 40.33 1.18 -23.69
C ARG A 215 39.20 1.31 -22.67
N LEU A 216 39.30 2.29 -21.76
CA LEU A 216 38.28 2.57 -20.76
C LEU A 216 37.02 3.14 -21.36
N GLY A 217 37.11 4.14 -22.23
CA GLY A 217 35.96 4.68 -22.96
C GLY A 217 35.23 3.58 -23.75
N THR A 218 35.98 2.70 -24.42
CA THR A 218 35.40 1.55 -25.15
C THR A 218 34.78 0.51 -24.20
N ALA A 219 35.27 0.38 -22.97
CA ALA A 219 34.67 -0.51 -21.96
C ALA A 219 33.37 0.09 -21.40
N VAL A 220 33.35 1.39 -21.13
CA VAL A 220 32.16 2.13 -20.72
C VAL A 220 31.09 2.06 -21.81
N ASP A 221 31.45 2.26 -23.08
CA ASP A 221 30.53 2.10 -24.22
C ASP A 221 29.86 0.72 -24.23
N ARG A 222 30.66 -0.35 -24.09
CA ARG A 222 30.15 -1.73 -24.06
C ARG A 222 29.26 -1.98 -22.83
N TRP A 223 29.59 -1.39 -21.69
CA TRP A 223 28.78 -1.50 -20.49
C TRP A 223 27.45 -0.78 -20.64
N ILE A 224 27.44 0.47 -21.15
CA ILE A 224 26.22 1.23 -21.44
C ILE A 224 25.35 0.44 -22.42
N GLU A 225 25.93 -0.05 -23.51
CA GLU A 225 25.21 -0.82 -24.51
C GLU A 225 24.63 -2.13 -23.92
N THR A 226 25.35 -2.80 -23.02
CA THR A 226 24.85 -4.00 -22.33
C THR A 226 23.71 -3.67 -21.37
N MET A 227 23.82 -2.56 -20.64
CA MET A 227 22.79 -2.07 -19.72
C MET A 227 21.50 -1.67 -20.46
N GLU A 228 21.64 -0.96 -21.58
CA GLU A 228 20.53 -0.59 -22.46
C GLU A 228 19.89 -1.81 -23.11
N ARG A 229 20.68 -2.75 -23.62
CA ARG A 229 20.17 -4.04 -24.14
C ARG A 229 19.44 -4.82 -23.06
N ALA A 230 19.96 -4.90 -21.83
CA ALA A 230 19.29 -5.59 -20.72
C ALA A 230 18.00 -4.87 -20.28
N HIS A 231 17.93 -3.55 -20.40
CA HIS A 231 16.71 -2.78 -20.18
C HIS A 231 15.69 -3.03 -21.31
N ALA A 232 16.13 -2.94 -22.56
CA ALA A 232 15.32 -3.23 -23.74
C ALA A 232 14.80 -4.68 -23.73
N ASP A 233 15.63 -5.65 -23.35
CA ASP A 233 15.27 -7.06 -23.25
C ASP A 233 14.28 -7.32 -22.11
N ARG A 234 14.42 -6.66 -20.95
CA ARG A 234 13.40 -6.74 -19.88
C ARG A 234 12.08 -6.11 -20.31
N THR A 235 12.14 -5.01 -21.04
CA THR A 235 10.95 -4.31 -21.55
C THR A 235 10.28 -5.13 -22.64
N ALA A 236 11.07 -5.68 -23.57
CA ALA A 236 10.62 -6.57 -24.64
C ALA A 236 10.18 -7.94 -24.10
N ALA A 237 10.77 -8.47 -23.03
CA ALA A 237 10.30 -9.67 -22.35
C ALA A 237 9.01 -9.40 -21.59
N GLY A 238 8.83 -8.22 -20.99
CA GLY A 238 7.57 -7.78 -20.40
C GLY A 238 6.46 -7.62 -21.45
N ILE A 239 6.77 -7.00 -22.60
CA ILE A 239 5.85 -6.86 -23.72
C ILE A 239 5.55 -8.23 -24.34
N ARG A 240 6.55 -9.07 -24.64
CA ARG A 240 6.36 -10.44 -25.14
C ARG A 240 5.63 -11.33 -24.15
N ALA A 241 5.83 -11.20 -22.84
CA ALA A 241 5.05 -11.92 -21.84
C ALA A 241 3.59 -11.44 -21.84
N GLY A 242 3.35 -10.13 -21.94
CA GLY A 242 2.02 -9.55 -22.11
C GLY A 242 1.33 -9.98 -23.41
N GLU A 243 2.06 -10.00 -24.52
CA GLU A 243 1.58 -10.43 -25.83
C GLU A 243 1.43 -11.95 -25.91
N ALA A 244 2.27 -12.75 -25.27
CA ALA A 244 2.10 -14.20 -25.20
C ALA A 244 0.90 -14.58 -24.32
N VAL A 245 0.63 -13.83 -23.24
CA VAL A 245 -0.60 -13.96 -22.45
C VAL A 245 -1.82 -13.54 -23.29
N ARG A 246 -1.73 -12.43 -24.03
CA ARG A 246 -2.79 -11.96 -24.93
C ARG A 246 -3.03 -12.91 -26.10
N THR A 247 -1.97 -13.41 -26.73
CA THR A 247 -2.02 -14.35 -27.85
C THR A 247 -2.44 -15.74 -27.40
N ARG A 248 -2.09 -16.18 -26.18
CA ARG A 248 -2.72 -17.38 -25.59
C ARG A 248 -4.19 -17.16 -25.32
N ALA A 249 -4.61 -15.97 -24.91
CA ALA A 249 -6.02 -15.63 -24.74
C ALA A 249 -6.75 -15.59 -26.10
N ASP A 250 -6.13 -15.00 -27.13
CA ASP A 250 -6.66 -14.89 -28.49
C ASP A 250 -6.64 -16.23 -29.24
N GLN A 251 -5.60 -17.06 -29.06
CA GLN A 251 -5.54 -18.43 -29.56
C GLN A 251 -6.49 -19.34 -28.81
N ALA A 252 -6.72 -19.15 -27.50
CA ALA A 252 -7.83 -19.80 -26.81
C ALA A 252 -9.19 -19.33 -27.37
N LEU A 253 -9.31 -18.07 -27.78
CA LEU A 253 -10.47 -17.52 -28.47
C LEU A 253 -10.66 -18.07 -29.90
N ILE A 254 -9.57 -18.29 -30.65
CA ILE A 254 -9.62 -18.77 -32.04
C ILE A 254 -9.73 -20.29 -32.08
N ALA A 255 -9.03 -21.01 -31.19
CA ALA A 255 -9.20 -22.46 -31.01
C ALA A 255 -10.60 -22.81 -30.49
N SER A 256 -11.28 -21.90 -29.79
CA SER A 256 -12.71 -22.05 -29.44
C SER A 256 -13.68 -21.68 -30.57
N ILE A 257 -13.21 -21.04 -31.65
CA ILE A 257 -14.01 -20.74 -32.86
C ILE A 257 -13.83 -21.85 -33.92
N GLY A 258 -12.68 -22.55 -33.94
CA GLY A 258 -12.29 -23.50 -34.99
C GLY A 258 -12.51 -25.00 -34.70
N GLY A 259 -13.18 -25.36 -33.61
CA GLY A 259 -13.44 -26.77 -33.27
C GLY A 259 -14.36 -27.45 -34.29
N GLN A 260 -13.84 -28.43 -35.03
CA GLN A 260 -14.61 -29.25 -35.96
C GLN A 260 -15.91 -29.75 -35.33
N ARG A 261 -17.01 -29.38 -36.00
CA ARG A 261 -18.40 -29.75 -35.71
C ARG A 261 -18.52 -31.26 -35.53
N ARG A 262 -18.45 -31.72 -34.28
CA ARG A 262 -18.81 -33.07 -33.90
C ARG A 262 -20.32 -33.07 -33.70
N GLU A 263 -21.01 -33.92 -34.45
CA GLU A 263 -22.47 -33.99 -34.42
C GLU A 263 -22.99 -34.19 -32.99
N ARG A 264 -23.96 -33.32 -32.67
CA ARG A 264 -24.59 -33.11 -31.37
C ARG A 264 -25.28 -34.40 -30.91
N ARG A 265 -24.92 -34.93 -29.74
CA ARG A 265 -25.69 -36.00 -29.09
C ARG A 265 -26.83 -35.39 -28.26
N PRO A 266 -28.07 -35.92 -28.30
CA PRO A 266 -29.24 -35.35 -27.61
C PRO A 266 -29.17 -35.28 -26.06
N SER A 267 -28.14 -35.85 -25.42
CA SER A 267 -28.06 -35.99 -23.96
C SER A 267 -27.52 -34.75 -23.23
N GLU A 268 -26.70 -33.91 -23.87
CA GLU A 268 -26.04 -32.76 -23.21
C GLU A 268 -26.98 -31.57 -22.96
N GLU A 269 -27.96 -31.32 -23.83
CA GLU A 269 -28.97 -30.27 -23.63
C GLU A 269 -29.79 -30.50 -22.32
N SER A 270 -30.04 -31.75 -21.96
CA SER A 270 -30.80 -32.07 -20.73
C SER A 270 -30.04 -31.78 -19.42
N THR A 271 -28.70 -31.84 -19.46
CA THR A 271 -27.85 -31.65 -18.26
C THR A 271 -27.63 -30.17 -17.98
N ASP A 272 -27.38 -29.36 -19.02
CA ASP A 272 -27.25 -27.90 -18.90
C ASP A 272 -28.57 -27.26 -18.43
N ASP A 273 -29.72 -27.74 -18.90
CA ASP A 273 -31.04 -27.31 -18.42
C ASP A 273 -31.26 -27.70 -16.94
N ALA A 274 -30.78 -28.88 -16.52
CA ALA A 274 -30.84 -29.30 -15.13
C ALA A 274 -29.94 -28.44 -14.22
N VAL A 275 -28.70 -28.14 -14.65
CA VAL A 275 -27.79 -27.23 -13.93
C VAL A 275 -28.39 -25.83 -13.85
N HIS A 276 -28.97 -25.31 -14.93
CA HIS A 276 -29.63 -24.01 -14.94
C HIS A 276 -30.85 -23.99 -14.00
N ALA A 277 -31.65 -25.05 -13.96
CA ALA A 277 -32.77 -25.17 -13.03
C ALA A 277 -32.30 -25.19 -11.55
N VAL A 278 -31.18 -25.85 -11.25
CA VAL A 278 -30.55 -25.84 -9.92
C VAL A 278 -30.06 -24.43 -9.58
N CYS A 279 -29.31 -23.81 -10.49
CA CYS A 279 -28.79 -22.46 -10.33
C CYS A 279 -29.92 -21.45 -10.10
N ARG A 280 -31.02 -21.55 -10.85
CA ARG A 280 -32.24 -20.73 -10.66
C ARG A 280 -32.83 -20.89 -9.27
N ARG A 281 -32.97 -22.11 -8.76
CA ARG A 281 -33.50 -22.36 -7.40
C ARG A 281 -32.57 -21.81 -6.31
N VAL A 282 -31.26 -21.97 -6.46
CA VAL A 282 -30.27 -21.42 -5.51
C VAL A 282 -30.25 -19.89 -5.57
N ALA A 283 -30.32 -19.30 -6.77
CA ALA A 283 -30.39 -17.86 -6.97
C ALA A 283 -31.69 -17.27 -6.41
N GLU A 284 -32.85 -17.88 -6.64
CA GLU A 284 -34.13 -17.48 -6.04
C GLU A 284 -34.06 -17.49 -4.51
N ALA A 285 -33.47 -18.56 -3.92
CA ALA A 285 -33.24 -18.66 -2.49
C ALA A 285 -32.26 -17.58 -1.97
N ALA A 286 -31.25 -17.21 -2.78
CA ALA A 286 -30.34 -16.11 -2.50
C ALA A 286 -30.94 -14.71 -2.81
N GLY A 287 -32.13 -14.64 -3.40
CA GLY A 287 -32.78 -13.39 -3.80
C GLY A 287 -32.14 -12.70 -5.01
N ILE A 288 -31.57 -13.49 -5.93
CA ILE A 288 -30.96 -13.10 -7.20
C ILE A 288 -31.89 -13.52 -8.34
N THR A 289 -32.10 -12.63 -9.31
CA THR A 289 -32.82 -12.96 -10.55
C THR A 289 -31.81 -13.38 -11.60
N LEU A 290 -31.82 -14.67 -11.97
CA LEU A 290 -31.04 -15.18 -13.09
C LEU A 290 -31.77 -14.87 -14.41
N PRO A 291 -31.13 -14.19 -15.38
CA PRO A 291 -31.68 -14.06 -16.73
C PRO A 291 -31.72 -15.42 -17.44
N GLU A 292 -32.63 -15.58 -18.41
CA GLU A 292 -32.67 -16.80 -19.22
C GLU A 292 -31.36 -16.99 -20.00
N PRO A 293 -30.88 -18.24 -20.14
CA PRO A 293 -29.64 -18.50 -20.85
C PRO A 293 -29.80 -18.11 -22.32
N PRO A 294 -28.78 -17.52 -22.96
CA PRO A 294 -28.84 -17.19 -24.37
C PRO A 294 -28.93 -18.49 -25.18
N ARG A 295 -30.04 -18.69 -25.88
CA ARG A 295 -30.21 -19.81 -26.80
C ARG A 295 -29.17 -19.68 -27.93
N GLY A 296 -28.24 -20.65 -28.03
CA GLY A 296 -27.41 -20.82 -29.22
C GLY A 296 -25.97 -20.27 -29.19
N ARG A 297 -25.32 -20.09 -28.03
CA ARG A 297 -23.87 -19.80 -27.98
C ARG A 297 -23.07 -21.10 -27.76
N ALA A 298 -22.02 -21.30 -28.56
CA ALA A 298 -21.12 -22.44 -28.45
C ALA A 298 -20.58 -22.57 -27.01
N THR A 299 -20.77 -23.75 -26.43
CA THR A 299 -20.36 -24.11 -25.08
C THR A 299 -18.85 -24.25 -25.01
N ASP A 300 -18.20 -23.44 -24.17
CA ASP A 300 -16.83 -23.70 -23.73
C ASP A 300 -16.87 -24.83 -22.69
N ASP A 301 -16.44 -26.03 -23.07
CA ASP A 301 -16.39 -27.25 -22.22
C ASP A 301 -15.35 -27.15 -21.10
N ARG A 302 -14.54 -26.09 -21.06
CA ARG A 302 -13.44 -25.92 -20.09
C ARG A 302 -13.86 -25.23 -18.79
N THR A 303 -15.00 -24.56 -18.76
CA THR A 303 -15.53 -23.88 -17.57
C THR A 303 -16.69 -24.67 -16.95
N ASP A 304 -16.71 -24.77 -15.62
CA ASP A 304 -17.81 -25.39 -14.87
C ASP A 304 -19.14 -24.76 -15.33
N PRO A 305 -20.17 -25.55 -15.74
CA PRO A 305 -21.45 -25.04 -16.20
C PRO A 305 -22.07 -24.00 -15.24
N VAL A 306 -21.84 -24.14 -13.93
CA VAL A 306 -22.29 -23.19 -12.90
C VAL A 306 -21.56 -21.84 -12.99
N GLU A 307 -20.26 -21.85 -13.22
CA GLU A 307 -19.45 -20.62 -13.39
C GLU A 307 -19.83 -19.89 -14.68
N ARG A 308 -20.14 -20.62 -15.75
CA ARG A 308 -20.63 -20.06 -17.02
C ARG A 308 -21.96 -19.31 -16.85
N ILE A 309 -22.93 -19.92 -16.17
CA ILE A 309 -24.22 -19.30 -15.87
C ILE A 309 -24.03 -18.07 -14.99
N ALA A 310 -23.18 -18.15 -13.96
CA ALA A 310 -22.89 -17.03 -13.08
C ALA A 310 -22.21 -15.86 -13.81
N ALA A 311 -21.23 -16.14 -14.68
CA ALA A 311 -20.55 -15.12 -15.49
C ALA A 311 -21.52 -14.39 -16.43
N HIS A 312 -22.44 -15.11 -17.08
CA HIS A 312 -23.46 -14.51 -17.94
C HIS A 312 -24.39 -13.58 -17.16
N ALA A 313 -24.80 -14.01 -15.96
CA ALA A 313 -25.63 -13.22 -15.06
C ALA A 313 -24.87 -12.10 -14.33
N ARG A 314 -23.56 -11.95 -14.56
CA ARG A 314 -22.65 -11.04 -13.85
C ARG A 314 -22.65 -11.25 -12.33
N ILE A 315 -22.80 -12.49 -11.90
CA ILE A 315 -22.80 -12.93 -10.51
C ILE A 315 -21.42 -13.51 -10.18
N ARG A 316 -20.85 -13.15 -9.03
CA ARG A 316 -19.62 -13.76 -8.53
C ARG A 316 -19.91 -15.05 -7.78
N THR A 317 -19.07 -16.05 -7.96
CA THR A 317 -19.16 -17.35 -7.28
C THR A 317 -18.06 -17.50 -6.24
N ARG A 318 -18.28 -18.39 -5.27
CA ARG A 318 -17.27 -18.87 -4.33
C ARG A 318 -17.35 -20.39 -4.24
N ALA A 319 -16.23 -21.07 -4.40
CA ALA A 319 -16.13 -22.49 -4.04
C ALA A 319 -16.13 -22.65 -2.52
N VAL A 320 -17.00 -23.52 -2.03
CA VAL A 320 -17.15 -23.88 -0.61
C VAL A 320 -16.81 -25.36 -0.48
N ARG A 321 -15.95 -25.69 0.47
CA ARG A 321 -15.58 -27.07 0.76
C ARG A 321 -16.52 -27.62 1.83
N LEU A 322 -17.21 -28.70 1.52
CA LEU A 322 -18.15 -29.39 2.41
C LEU A 322 -17.39 -30.45 3.22
N GLU A 323 -16.88 -30.05 4.39
CA GLU A 323 -16.14 -30.94 5.29
C GLU A 323 -16.80 -31.05 6.66
N GLY A 324 -16.57 -32.20 7.32
CA GLY A 324 -17.08 -32.46 8.67
C GLY A 324 -18.59 -32.34 8.76
N GLY A 325 -19.10 -31.66 9.79
CA GLY A 325 -20.52 -31.50 10.08
C GLY A 325 -21.23 -30.37 9.31
N TRP A 326 -20.85 -30.10 8.05
CA TRP A 326 -21.35 -28.96 7.25
C TRP A 326 -22.89 -28.87 7.20
N TRP A 327 -23.60 -29.99 7.29
CA TRP A 327 -25.06 -30.02 7.30
C TRP A 327 -25.70 -29.42 8.56
N ARG A 328 -24.91 -29.05 9.58
CA ARG A 328 -25.33 -28.44 10.86
C ARG A 328 -25.12 -26.92 10.90
N GLU A 329 -24.45 -26.33 9.92
CA GLU A 329 -24.10 -24.91 9.94
C GLU A 329 -24.67 -24.17 8.71
N ASP A 330 -25.36 -23.04 8.94
CA ASP A 330 -25.92 -22.23 7.85
C ASP A 330 -24.80 -21.42 7.15
N ALA A 331 -24.41 -21.87 5.96
CA ALA A 331 -23.48 -21.18 5.06
C ALA A 331 -24.22 -20.48 3.90
N GLY A 332 -25.56 -20.54 3.88
CA GLY A 332 -26.41 -20.01 2.83
C GLY A 332 -26.76 -21.02 1.73
N PRO A 333 -27.45 -20.57 0.66
CA PRO A 333 -27.80 -21.42 -0.48
C PRO A 333 -26.56 -21.86 -1.27
N LEU A 334 -26.45 -23.16 -1.55
CA LEU A 334 -25.31 -23.75 -2.25
C LEU A 334 -25.78 -24.57 -3.45
N VAL A 335 -25.01 -24.54 -4.53
CA VAL A 335 -25.09 -25.51 -5.63
C VAL A 335 -24.10 -26.62 -5.31
N GLY A 336 -24.57 -27.85 -5.16
CA GLY A 336 -23.73 -29.02 -4.96
C GLY A 336 -23.92 -30.04 -6.09
N TYR A 337 -23.08 -31.07 -6.10
CA TYR A 337 -23.18 -32.20 -6.99
C TYR A 337 -23.32 -33.49 -6.19
N ARG A 338 -24.00 -34.50 -6.74
CA ARG A 338 -24.11 -35.83 -6.12
C ARG A 338 -22.93 -36.70 -6.58
N ALA A 339 -22.12 -37.19 -5.64
CA ALA A 339 -20.85 -37.88 -5.90
C ALA A 339 -20.97 -39.12 -6.81
N LYS A 340 -22.08 -39.86 -6.74
CA LYS A 340 -22.29 -41.07 -7.57
C LYS A 340 -22.77 -40.79 -9.00
N SER A 341 -23.42 -39.65 -9.23
CA SER A 341 -24.15 -39.39 -10.48
C SER A 341 -23.72 -38.11 -11.19
N GLY A 342 -22.92 -37.25 -10.58
CA GLY A 342 -22.59 -35.91 -11.09
C GLY A 342 -23.80 -34.97 -11.22
N ALA A 343 -25.00 -35.40 -10.84
CA ALA A 343 -26.22 -34.62 -10.97
C ALA A 343 -26.16 -33.37 -10.07
N PRO A 344 -26.51 -32.17 -10.60
CA PRO A 344 -26.53 -30.95 -9.81
C PRO A 344 -27.71 -30.97 -8.83
N VAL A 345 -27.49 -30.47 -7.62
CA VAL A 345 -28.48 -30.42 -6.54
C VAL A 345 -28.44 -29.05 -5.86
N ALA A 346 -29.61 -28.48 -5.60
CA ALA A 346 -29.73 -27.27 -4.80
C ALA A 346 -29.73 -27.63 -3.31
N LEU A 347 -28.71 -27.21 -2.58
CA LEU A 347 -28.60 -27.37 -1.13
C LEU A 347 -29.15 -26.10 -0.45
N LEU A 348 -30.32 -26.20 0.17
CA LEU A 348 -30.99 -25.08 0.81
C LEU A 348 -31.12 -25.30 2.32
N TRP A 349 -30.73 -24.31 3.12
CA TRP A 349 -30.89 -24.37 4.57
C TRP A 349 -32.35 -24.19 5.00
N ARG A 350 -32.91 -25.17 5.72
CA ARG A 350 -34.25 -25.10 6.33
C ARG A 350 -34.30 -25.79 7.70
N ARG A 351 -34.88 -25.10 8.68
CA ARG A 351 -35.17 -25.66 10.03
C ARG A 351 -33.96 -26.33 10.70
N GLY A 352 -32.76 -25.76 10.55
CA GLY A 352 -31.56 -26.24 11.25
C GLY A 352 -30.76 -27.33 10.51
N ARG A 353 -31.10 -27.68 9.27
CA ARG A 353 -30.35 -28.59 8.39
C ARG A 353 -30.47 -28.19 6.92
N TYR A 354 -29.61 -28.74 6.06
CA TYR A 354 -29.76 -28.61 4.61
C TYR A 354 -30.79 -29.59 4.04
N GLU A 355 -31.58 -29.12 3.09
CA GLU A 355 -32.42 -29.93 2.21
C GLU A 355 -31.81 -29.89 0.81
N ALA A 356 -31.52 -31.07 0.27
CA ALA A 356 -31.06 -31.29 -1.10
C ALA A 356 -32.29 -31.39 -2.00
N ILE A 357 -32.44 -30.45 -2.94
CA ILE A 357 -33.57 -30.38 -3.87
C ILE A 357 -33.04 -30.64 -5.28
N ASN A 358 -33.56 -31.69 -5.91
CA ASN A 358 -33.34 -31.91 -7.33
C ASN A 358 -34.49 -31.24 -8.11
N PRO A 359 -34.22 -30.23 -8.97
CA PRO A 359 -35.27 -29.53 -9.70
C PRO A 359 -35.97 -30.38 -10.76
N ALA A 360 -35.31 -31.42 -11.28
CA ALA A 360 -35.87 -32.29 -12.31
C ALA A 360 -36.90 -33.27 -11.75
N SER A 361 -36.68 -33.78 -10.52
CA SER A 361 -37.58 -34.74 -9.87
C SER A 361 -38.46 -34.13 -8.77
N GLY A 362 -38.18 -32.89 -8.33
CA GLY A 362 -38.88 -32.24 -7.22
C GLY A 362 -38.62 -32.87 -5.84
N LEU A 363 -37.84 -33.96 -5.78
CA LEU A 363 -37.49 -34.67 -4.56
C LEU A 363 -36.67 -33.78 -3.63
N ARG A 364 -37.08 -33.78 -2.34
CA ARG A 364 -36.40 -33.06 -1.26
C ARG A 364 -35.87 -34.08 -0.26
N ILE A 365 -34.56 -34.14 -0.11
CA ILE A 365 -33.89 -35.06 0.80
C ILE A 365 -33.23 -34.23 1.91
N ARG A 366 -33.51 -34.55 3.18
CA ARG A 366 -32.80 -33.91 4.30
C ARG A 366 -31.39 -34.47 4.41
N VAL A 367 -30.41 -33.57 4.45
CA VAL A 367 -29.01 -33.94 4.62
C VAL A 367 -28.69 -34.15 6.10
N GLY A 368 -28.03 -35.26 6.40
CA GLY A 368 -27.56 -35.67 7.72
C GLY A 368 -26.31 -36.53 7.60
N GLY A 369 -25.80 -37.06 8.73
CA GLY A 369 -24.53 -37.78 8.74
C GLY A 369 -24.50 -39.02 7.83
N GLY A 370 -25.63 -39.69 7.63
CA GLY A 370 -25.71 -40.91 6.82
C GLY A 370 -25.78 -40.70 5.31
N ASN A 371 -26.05 -39.49 4.82
CA ASN A 371 -26.14 -39.19 3.38
C ASN A 371 -25.24 -38.02 2.95
N ALA A 372 -24.47 -37.43 3.87
CA ALA A 372 -23.55 -36.34 3.56
C ALA A 372 -22.44 -36.77 2.59
N GLU A 373 -22.00 -38.03 2.67
CA GLU A 373 -20.99 -38.62 1.77
C GLU A 373 -21.52 -38.87 0.35
N GLU A 374 -22.84 -38.80 0.13
CA GLU A 374 -23.43 -38.91 -1.22
C GLU A 374 -23.22 -37.63 -2.04
N PHE A 375 -22.76 -36.54 -1.44
CA PHE A 375 -22.52 -35.25 -2.09
C PHE A 375 -21.02 -35.03 -2.29
N GLU A 376 -20.68 -34.32 -3.35
CA GLU A 376 -19.28 -33.95 -3.60
C GLU A 376 -18.76 -32.98 -2.54
N PRO A 377 -17.46 -33.05 -2.17
CA PRO A 377 -16.86 -32.13 -1.20
C PRO A 377 -16.79 -30.67 -1.67
N ARG A 378 -17.08 -30.39 -2.94
CA ARG A 378 -17.03 -29.04 -3.52
C ARG A 378 -18.44 -28.58 -3.86
N ALA A 379 -18.82 -27.43 -3.31
CA ALA A 379 -20.06 -26.72 -3.62
C ALA A 379 -19.75 -25.30 -4.10
N VAL A 380 -20.71 -24.68 -4.78
CA VAL A 380 -20.60 -23.30 -5.28
C VAL A 380 -21.68 -22.43 -4.62
N MET A 381 -21.25 -21.32 -4.04
CA MET A 381 -22.12 -20.28 -3.48
C MET A 381 -22.20 -19.09 -4.44
N PHE A 382 -23.39 -18.51 -4.59
CA PHE A 382 -23.58 -17.26 -5.33
C PHE A 382 -23.54 -16.04 -4.41
N TYR A 383 -22.72 -15.06 -4.75
CA TYR A 383 -22.76 -13.76 -4.11
C TYR A 383 -23.84 -12.89 -4.73
N ARG A 384 -24.68 -12.31 -3.88
CA ARG A 384 -25.76 -11.43 -4.34
C ARG A 384 -25.19 -10.08 -4.78
N PRO A 385 -25.29 -9.69 -6.06
CA PRO A 385 -24.77 -8.40 -6.50
C PRO A 385 -25.63 -7.24 -6.00
N LEU A 386 -25.01 -6.09 -5.78
CA LEU A 386 -25.72 -4.83 -5.55
C LEU A 386 -26.40 -4.37 -6.85
N PRO A 387 -27.66 -3.92 -6.81
CA PRO A 387 -28.35 -3.36 -7.98
C PRO A 387 -27.56 -2.18 -8.59
N ASP A 388 -27.67 -2.02 -9.92
CA ASP A 388 -26.99 -0.93 -10.63
C ASP A 388 -27.55 0.47 -10.35
N ARG A 389 -28.64 0.56 -9.58
CA ARG A 389 -29.31 1.81 -9.20
C ARG A 389 -28.74 2.37 -7.89
N PRO A 390 -28.77 3.70 -7.69
CA PRO A 390 -28.39 4.29 -6.41
C PRO A 390 -29.24 3.69 -5.28
N MET A 391 -28.58 3.17 -4.25
CA MET A 391 -29.24 2.57 -3.10
C MET A 391 -29.33 3.59 -1.97
N THR A 392 -30.55 3.83 -1.48
CA THR A 392 -30.78 4.53 -0.21
C THR A 392 -30.37 3.62 0.96
N MET A 393 -29.95 4.21 2.09
CA MET A 393 -29.55 3.49 3.30
C MET A 393 -30.59 2.44 3.76
N TRP A 394 -31.88 2.79 3.75
CA TRP A 394 -32.98 1.86 4.06
C TRP A 394 -33.08 0.67 3.10
N ARG A 395 -32.80 0.91 1.81
CA ARG A 395 -32.84 -0.12 0.78
C ARG A 395 -31.66 -1.09 0.92
N LEU A 396 -30.50 -0.57 1.32
CA LEU A 396 -29.32 -1.36 1.67
C LEU A 396 -29.58 -2.20 2.93
N MET A 397 -30.14 -1.62 3.98
CA MET A 397 -30.52 -2.37 5.19
C MET A 397 -31.54 -3.49 4.88
N ARG A 398 -32.59 -3.17 4.11
CA ARG A 398 -33.57 -4.18 3.66
C ARG A 398 -32.94 -5.24 2.76
N PHE A 399 -31.98 -4.89 1.93
CA PHE A 399 -31.25 -5.83 1.09
C PHE A 399 -30.50 -6.85 1.95
N SER A 400 -29.85 -6.40 3.02
CA SER A 400 -28.99 -7.25 3.85
C SER A 400 -29.71 -8.07 4.91
N VAL A 401 -30.85 -7.59 5.42
CA VAL A 401 -31.69 -8.36 6.37
C VAL A 401 -32.56 -9.40 5.65
N ARG A 402 -32.64 -9.35 4.32
CA ARG A 402 -33.41 -10.32 3.53
C ARG A 402 -32.84 -11.73 3.70
N GLY A 403 -33.67 -12.65 4.18
CA GLY A 403 -33.28 -14.03 4.51
C GLY A 403 -32.92 -14.25 5.99
N ALA A 404 -32.83 -13.19 6.80
CA ALA A 404 -32.64 -13.26 8.25
C ALA A 404 -33.97 -13.13 9.04
N ALA A 405 -35.11 -13.45 8.41
CA ALA A 405 -36.43 -13.29 9.03
C ALA A 405 -36.59 -14.14 10.30
N GLY A 406 -35.95 -15.31 10.36
CA GLY A 406 -35.91 -16.14 11.56
C GLY A 406 -35.15 -15.49 12.70
N ASP A 407 -33.99 -14.90 12.41
CA ASP A 407 -33.16 -14.20 13.40
C ASP A 407 -33.87 -12.93 13.91
N VAL A 408 -34.47 -12.15 13.01
CA VAL A 408 -35.28 -10.97 13.39
C VAL A 408 -36.46 -11.38 14.28
N ARG A 409 -37.16 -12.47 13.94
CA ARG A 409 -38.25 -12.97 14.78
C ARG A 409 -37.75 -13.42 16.15
N ASN A 410 -36.64 -14.17 16.21
CA ASN A 410 -36.06 -14.59 17.48
C ASN A 410 -35.62 -13.38 18.32
N LEU A 411 -35.07 -12.35 17.68
CA LEU A 411 -34.71 -11.10 18.33
C LEU A 411 -35.93 -10.37 18.90
N LEU A 412 -37.03 -10.32 18.16
CA LEU A 412 -38.29 -9.74 18.62
C LEU A 412 -38.89 -10.52 19.79
N ILE A 413 -38.90 -11.86 19.72
CA ILE A 413 -39.41 -12.72 20.80
C ILE A 413 -38.53 -12.58 22.05
N ALA A 414 -37.22 -12.71 21.91
CA ALA A 414 -36.28 -12.55 23.03
C ALA A 414 -36.40 -11.16 23.63
N GLY A 415 -36.46 -10.11 22.80
CA GLY A 415 -36.69 -8.74 23.22
C GLY A 415 -37.98 -8.60 24.02
N LEU A 416 -39.11 -9.12 23.53
CA LEU A 416 -40.41 -9.08 24.21
C LEU A 416 -40.38 -9.78 25.58
N VAL A 417 -39.74 -10.96 25.66
CA VAL A 417 -39.58 -11.67 26.93
C VAL A 417 -38.71 -10.86 27.90
N THR A 418 -37.63 -10.26 27.41
CA THR A 418 -36.80 -9.34 28.21
C THR A 418 -37.57 -8.10 28.66
N VAL A 419 -38.51 -7.55 27.85
CA VAL A 419 -39.45 -6.50 28.30
C VAL A 419 -40.21 -6.98 29.52
N ALA A 420 -40.88 -8.13 29.38
CA ALA A 420 -41.85 -8.62 30.35
C ALA A 420 -41.16 -8.94 31.68
N LEU A 421 -39.99 -9.58 31.62
CA LEU A 421 -39.18 -9.88 32.81
C LEU A 421 -38.57 -8.61 33.41
N GLY A 422 -38.14 -7.65 32.59
CA GLY A 422 -37.63 -6.37 33.05
C GLY A 422 -38.68 -5.55 33.81
N ALA A 423 -39.95 -5.63 33.40
CA ALA A 423 -41.07 -4.97 34.06
C ALA A 423 -41.42 -5.57 35.43
N LEU A 424 -41.04 -6.81 35.69
CA LEU A 424 -41.27 -7.43 37.01
C LEU A 424 -40.56 -6.67 38.12
N VAL A 425 -39.38 -6.08 37.85
CA VAL A 425 -38.61 -5.33 38.84
C VAL A 425 -39.39 -4.11 39.36
N PRO A 426 -39.78 -3.12 38.54
CA PRO A 426 -40.52 -1.96 39.03
C PRO A 426 -41.89 -2.34 39.62
N LEU A 427 -42.59 -3.34 39.06
CA LEU A 427 -43.87 -3.81 39.61
C LEU A 427 -43.71 -4.46 41.00
N ALA A 428 -42.68 -5.30 41.16
CA ALA A 428 -42.37 -5.93 42.43
C ALA A 428 -41.93 -4.90 43.47
N THR A 429 -41.09 -3.94 43.10
CA THR A 429 -40.67 -2.83 43.97
C THR A 429 -41.88 -2.03 44.46
N GLY A 430 -42.81 -1.67 43.58
CA GLY A 430 -44.03 -0.96 43.96
C GLY A 430 -44.95 -1.74 44.91
N GLN A 431 -45.08 -3.06 44.70
CA GLN A 431 -45.86 -3.93 45.60
C GLN A 431 -45.19 -4.13 46.97
N VAL A 432 -43.86 -4.30 46.99
CA VAL A 432 -43.08 -4.44 48.23
C VAL A 432 -43.16 -3.16 49.06
N LEU A 433 -42.86 -2.00 48.46
CA LEU A 433 -42.88 -0.71 49.17
C LEU A 433 -44.30 -0.24 49.53
N GLY A 434 -45.27 -0.45 48.63
CA GLY A 434 -46.63 0.05 48.82
C GLY A 434 -47.55 -0.86 49.64
N GLY A 435 -47.32 -2.17 49.65
CA GLY A 435 -48.23 -3.16 50.24
C GLY A 435 -47.61 -3.97 51.39
N PHE A 436 -46.49 -4.65 51.12
CA PHE A 436 -45.94 -5.65 52.06
C PHE A 436 -45.11 -5.04 53.20
N VAL A 437 -44.32 -4.00 52.92
CA VAL A 437 -43.52 -3.31 53.94
C VAL A 437 -44.40 -2.61 54.99
N PRO A 438 -45.46 -1.86 54.62
CA PRO A 438 -46.36 -1.25 55.61
C PRO A 438 -47.10 -2.26 56.49
N ARG A 439 -47.36 -3.47 55.97
CA ARG A 439 -48.04 -4.57 56.70
C ARG A 439 -47.07 -5.47 57.47
N ALA A 440 -45.77 -5.23 57.39
CA ALA A 440 -44.71 -6.05 57.98
C ALA A 440 -44.74 -7.54 57.59
N GLU A 441 -45.29 -7.87 56.41
CA GLU A 441 -45.43 -9.24 55.93
C GLU A 441 -44.11 -9.75 55.32
N LYS A 442 -43.32 -10.52 56.08
CA LYS A 442 -42.00 -11.01 55.64
C LYS A 442 -42.05 -12.12 54.58
N SER A 443 -43.07 -12.98 54.62
CA SER A 443 -43.16 -14.14 53.72
C SER A 443 -43.36 -13.75 52.23
N PRO A 444 -44.30 -12.86 51.86
CA PRO A 444 -44.46 -12.40 50.47
C PRO A 444 -43.22 -11.67 49.93
N ILE A 445 -42.52 -10.91 50.78
CA ILE A 445 -41.29 -10.21 50.40
C ILE A 445 -40.21 -11.21 49.97
N VAL A 446 -40.02 -12.29 50.73
CA VAL A 446 -39.05 -13.35 50.39
C VAL A 446 -39.46 -14.08 49.11
N GLN A 447 -40.74 -14.40 48.93
CA GLN A 447 -41.25 -15.05 47.71
C GLN A 447 -41.03 -14.20 46.45
N ILE A 448 -41.34 -12.90 46.52
CA ILE A 448 -41.11 -11.96 45.42
C ILE A 448 -39.62 -11.79 45.14
N SER A 449 -38.79 -11.71 46.18
CA SER A 449 -37.34 -11.63 46.03
C SER A 449 -36.77 -12.87 45.32
N LEU A 450 -37.22 -14.07 45.70
CA LEU A 450 -36.84 -15.31 45.04
C LEU A 450 -37.32 -15.34 43.58
N ALA A 451 -38.57 -14.91 43.33
CA ALA A 451 -39.11 -14.82 41.97
C ALA A 451 -38.29 -13.85 41.10
N LEU A 452 -37.85 -12.71 41.64
CA LEU A 452 -36.98 -11.75 40.94
C LEU A 452 -35.59 -12.33 40.63
N ILE A 453 -35.02 -13.13 41.53
CA ILE A 453 -33.75 -13.82 41.28
C ILE A 453 -33.92 -14.81 40.11
N VAL A 454 -34.97 -15.64 40.16
CA VAL A 454 -35.25 -16.61 39.08
C VAL A 454 -35.53 -15.89 37.76
N SER A 455 -36.33 -14.82 37.75
CA SER A 455 -36.60 -14.04 36.54
C SER A 455 -35.35 -13.38 35.98
N SER A 456 -34.41 -12.96 36.84
CA SER A 456 -33.13 -12.38 36.42
C SER A 456 -32.24 -13.41 35.70
N VAL A 457 -32.21 -14.66 36.18
CA VAL A 457 -31.50 -15.76 35.50
C VAL A 457 -32.12 -16.05 34.13
N VAL A 458 -33.46 -16.08 34.05
CA VAL A 458 -34.16 -16.26 32.77
C VAL A 458 -33.89 -15.08 31.83
N ALA A 459 -33.95 -13.84 32.32
CA ALA A 459 -33.64 -12.65 31.55
C ALA A 459 -32.20 -12.69 31.00
N ALA A 460 -31.22 -13.10 31.80
CA ALA A 460 -29.84 -13.27 31.38
C ALA A 460 -29.68 -14.30 30.24
N ALA A 461 -30.41 -15.43 30.30
CA ALA A 461 -30.40 -16.43 29.23
C ALA A 461 -30.98 -15.88 27.92
N PHE A 462 -32.07 -15.10 27.99
CA PHE A 462 -32.65 -14.43 26.80
C PHE A 462 -31.75 -13.31 26.27
N MET A 463 -31.06 -12.56 27.13
CA MET A 463 -30.05 -11.58 26.71
C MET A 463 -28.88 -12.26 25.99
N LEU A 464 -28.42 -13.42 26.47
CA LEU A 464 -27.41 -14.22 25.77
C LEU A 464 -27.90 -14.67 24.39
N LEU A 465 -29.13 -15.20 24.30
CA LEU A 465 -29.74 -15.58 23.03
C LEU A 465 -29.85 -14.39 22.06
N GLN A 466 -30.23 -13.22 22.57
CA GLN A 466 -30.34 -11.98 21.80
C GLN A 466 -28.97 -11.56 21.25
N ASN A 467 -27.93 -11.56 22.09
CA ASN A 467 -26.56 -11.21 21.70
C ASN A 467 -25.97 -12.20 20.68
N LEU A 468 -26.19 -13.50 20.86
CA LEU A 468 -25.76 -14.53 19.90
C LEU A 468 -26.49 -14.40 18.55
N THR A 469 -27.79 -14.06 18.58
CA THR A 469 -28.58 -13.82 17.36
C THR A 469 -28.09 -12.57 16.62
N LEU A 470 -27.71 -11.51 17.34
CA LEU A 470 -27.12 -10.31 16.76
C LEU A 470 -25.75 -10.56 16.13
N LEU A 471 -24.89 -11.34 16.79
CA LEU A 471 -23.60 -11.77 16.24
C LEU A 471 -23.77 -12.56 14.94
N ARG A 472 -24.75 -13.48 14.89
CA ARG A 472 -25.09 -14.22 13.66
C ARG A 472 -25.57 -13.30 12.55
N LEU A 473 -26.45 -12.36 12.88
CA LEU A 473 -26.95 -11.37 11.92
C LEU A 473 -25.80 -10.49 11.39
N GLU A 474 -24.86 -10.10 12.25
CA GLU A 474 -23.66 -9.34 11.86
C GLU A 474 -22.78 -10.13 10.87
N GLY A 475 -22.47 -11.39 11.18
CA GLY A 475 -21.67 -12.23 10.28
C GLY A 475 -22.34 -12.43 8.91
N ARG A 476 -23.67 -12.53 8.89
CA ARG A 476 -24.45 -12.61 7.63
C ARG A 476 -24.46 -11.29 6.85
N LEU A 477 -24.57 -10.16 7.56
CA LEU A 477 -24.44 -8.83 6.98
C LEU A 477 -23.06 -8.63 6.36
N GLU A 478 -22.00 -9.08 7.03
CA GLU A 478 -20.62 -9.03 6.55
C GLU A 478 -20.41 -9.85 5.28
N SER A 479 -20.79 -11.12 5.31
CA SER A 479 -20.59 -12.06 4.20
C SER A 479 -21.40 -11.72 2.96
N THR A 480 -22.44 -10.89 3.10
CA THR A 480 -23.27 -10.42 1.98
C THR A 480 -22.85 -9.04 1.46
N LEU A 481 -22.65 -8.06 2.35
CA LEU A 481 -22.37 -6.68 1.93
C LEU A 481 -20.95 -6.50 1.40
N GLN A 482 -19.94 -7.08 2.05
CA GLN A 482 -18.55 -6.82 1.68
C GLN A 482 -18.21 -7.35 0.27
N PRO A 483 -18.54 -8.61 -0.10
CA PRO A 483 -18.34 -9.07 -1.47
C PRO A 483 -19.17 -8.29 -2.48
N ALA A 484 -20.41 -7.92 -2.15
CA ALA A 484 -21.29 -7.18 -3.06
C ALA A 484 -20.75 -5.78 -3.38
N VAL A 485 -20.16 -5.10 -2.39
CA VAL A 485 -19.52 -3.79 -2.55
C VAL A 485 -18.28 -3.90 -3.42
N TRP A 486 -17.41 -4.88 -3.17
CA TRP A 486 -16.24 -5.13 -4.00
C TRP A 486 -16.61 -5.44 -5.44
N ASP A 487 -17.60 -6.30 -5.63
CA ASP A 487 -18.13 -6.66 -6.94
C ASP A 487 -18.72 -5.43 -7.67
N ARG A 488 -19.38 -4.51 -6.95
CA ARG A 488 -19.84 -3.23 -7.52
C ARG A 488 -18.66 -2.31 -7.87
N LEU A 489 -17.70 -2.14 -6.97
CA LEU A 489 -16.51 -1.28 -7.17
C LEU A 489 -15.75 -1.70 -8.43
N LEU A 490 -15.50 -3.00 -8.59
CA LEU A 490 -14.76 -3.57 -9.74
C LEU A 490 -15.51 -3.46 -11.07
N ARG A 491 -16.82 -3.19 -11.07
CA ARG A 491 -17.63 -2.99 -12.28
C ARG A 491 -17.78 -1.52 -12.68
N LEU A 492 -17.25 -0.58 -11.90
CA LEU A 492 -17.35 0.84 -12.21
C LEU A 492 -16.44 1.21 -13.40
N PRO A 493 -16.83 2.20 -14.22
CA PRO A 493 -16.03 2.65 -15.36
C PRO A 493 -14.73 3.32 -14.92
N THR A 494 -13.72 3.33 -15.80
CA THR A 494 -12.41 3.97 -15.54
C THR A 494 -12.51 5.46 -15.22
N THR A 495 -13.54 6.15 -15.73
CA THR A 495 -13.83 7.56 -15.43
C THR A 495 -14.11 7.81 -13.95
N PHE A 496 -14.70 6.85 -13.23
CA PHE A 496 -14.92 6.93 -11.79
C PHE A 496 -13.60 6.89 -11.02
N PHE A 497 -12.67 6.02 -11.44
CA PHE A 497 -11.36 5.88 -10.82
C PHE A 497 -10.44 7.06 -11.13
N ALA A 498 -10.59 7.72 -12.28
CA ALA A 498 -9.83 8.93 -12.62
C ALA A 498 -10.16 10.13 -11.71
N GLN A 499 -11.38 10.18 -11.15
CA GLN A 499 -11.84 11.30 -10.32
C GLN A 499 -11.58 11.10 -8.81
N ARG A 500 -11.12 9.91 -8.37
CA ARG A 500 -11.06 9.53 -6.95
C ARG A 500 -9.71 8.93 -6.60
N SER A 501 -9.18 9.31 -5.44
CA SER A 501 -7.92 8.73 -4.95
C SER A 501 -8.11 7.27 -4.50
N THR A 502 -7.05 6.46 -4.61
CA THR A 502 -7.04 5.09 -4.10
C THR A 502 -7.34 5.04 -2.59
N GLY A 503 -6.88 6.05 -1.83
CA GLY A 503 -7.15 6.17 -0.39
C GLY A 503 -8.63 6.42 -0.07
N GLU A 504 -9.31 7.29 -0.82
CA GLU A 504 -10.75 7.51 -0.68
C GLU A 504 -11.56 6.24 -0.96
N LEU A 505 -11.20 5.50 -2.02
CA LEU A 505 -11.89 4.27 -2.41
C LEU A 505 -11.68 3.14 -1.39
N ALA A 506 -10.46 2.99 -0.88
CA ALA A 506 -10.15 2.03 0.17
C ALA A 506 -10.90 2.36 1.47
N SER A 507 -10.89 3.64 1.86
CA SER A 507 -11.64 4.13 3.03
C SER A 507 -13.15 3.91 2.86
N ALA A 508 -13.72 4.16 1.68
CA ALA A 508 -15.13 3.91 1.39
C ALA A 508 -15.50 2.42 1.44
N ALA A 509 -14.67 1.54 0.86
CA ALA A 509 -14.88 0.10 0.88
C ALA A 509 -14.79 -0.49 2.29
N MET A 510 -13.80 -0.06 3.09
CA MET A 510 -13.66 -0.48 4.49
C MET A 510 -14.68 0.18 5.42
N GLY A 511 -15.13 1.40 5.11
CA GLY A 511 -16.09 2.15 5.91
C GLY A 511 -17.41 1.40 6.11
N ILE A 512 -17.78 0.50 5.19
CA ILE A 512 -18.97 -0.35 5.32
C ILE A 512 -18.84 -1.35 6.47
N SER A 513 -17.66 -1.95 6.68
CA SER A 513 -17.45 -2.85 7.83
C SER A 513 -17.44 -2.06 9.14
N THR A 514 -16.88 -0.85 9.13
CA THR A 514 -16.93 0.05 10.30
C THR A 514 -18.35 0.49 10.64
N MET A 515 -19.13 0.93 9.65
CA MET A 515 -20.53 1.32 9.83
C MET A 515 -21.37 0.16 10.35
N ARG A 516 -21.16 -1.05 9.82
CA ARG A 516 -21.80 -2.27 10.33
C ARG A 516 -21.42 -2.52 11.77
N ARG A 517 -20.14 -2.51 12.14
CA ARG A 517 -19.68 -2.76 13.52
C ARG A 517 -20.28 -1.75 14.51
N VAL A 518 -20.35 -0.48 14.13
CA VAL A 518 -21.01 0.57 14.94
C VAL A 518 -22.51 0.30 15.07
N LEU A 519 -23.20 -0.02 13.97
CA LEU A 519 -24.63 -0.32 13.98
C LEU A 519 -24.94 -1.59 14.79
N SER A 520 -24.13 -2.64 14.67
CA SER A 520 -24.25 -3.88 15.43
C SER A 520 -23.98 -3.67 16.92
N GLY A 521 -23.11 -2.74 17.29
CA GLY A 521 -22.88 -2.37 18.69
C GLY A 521 -24.04 -1.56 19.29
N ILE A 522 -24.62 -0.64 18.51
CA ILE A 522 -25.70 0.26 18.97
C ILE A 522 -27.08 -0.44 18.95
N ALA A 523 -27.34 -1.32 17.98
CA ALA A 523 -28.64 -1.97 17.81
C ALA A 523 -29.13 -2.75 19.05
N PRO A 524 -28.32 -3.58 19.74
CA PRO A 524 -28.73 -4.23 20.98
C PRO A 524 -29.09 -3.21 22.06
N THR A 525 -28.28 -2.17 22.24
CA THR A 525 -28.49 -1.12 23.24
C THR A 525 -29.78 -0.35 22.97
N VAL A 526 -30.03 0.06 21.73
CA VAL A 526 -31.27 0.79 21.35
C VAL A 526 -32.49 -0.11 21.49
N LEU A 527 -32.38 -1.38 21.07
CA LEU A 527 -33.47 -2.33 21.23
C LEU A 527 -33.81 -2.54 22.70
N GLN A 528 -32.81 -2.78 23.55
CA GLN A 528 -32.99 -2.97 25.00
C GLN A 528 -33.51 -1.71 25.69
N ALA A 529 -32.87 -0.56 25.47
CA ALA A 529 -33.26 0.71 26.09
C ALA A 529 -34.65 1.16 25.63
N GLY A 530 -34.97 1.01 24.34
CA GLY A 530 -36.30 1.31 23.81
C GLY A 530 -37.37 0.37 24.35
N THR A 531 -37.06 -0.90 24.53
CA THR A 531 -37.92 -1.95 25.11
C THR A 531 -38.25 -1.67 26.57
N VAL A 532 -37.22 -1.44 27.40
CA VAL A 532 -37.40 -1.10 28.83
C VAL A 532 -38.07 0.28 28.97
N GLY A 533 -37.63 1.25 28.18
CA GLY A 533 -38.18 2.61 28.19
C GLY A 533 -39.66 2.66 27.79
N ALA A 534 -40.05 1.97 26.72
CA ALA A 534 -41.45 1.90 26.28
C ALA A 534 -42.35 1.23 27.32
N MET A 535 -41.86 0.18 27.98
CA MET A 535 -42.58 -0.51 29.03
C MET A 535 -42.75 0.34 30.28
N ASN A 536 -41.67 0.96 30.77
CA ASN A 536 -41.74 1.87 31.91
C ASN A 536 -42.63 3.08 31.60
N LEU A 537 -42.59 3.59 30.37
CA LEU A 537 -43.48 4.66 29.94
C LEU A 537 -44.95 4.21 29.90
N ALA A 538 -45.23 2.99 29.41
CA ALA A 538 -46.57 2.44 29.41
C ALA A 538 -47.11 2.22 30.83
N LEU A 539 -46.28 1.70 31.74
CA LEU A 539 -46.61 1.59 33.17
C LEU A 539 -46.89 2.95 33.79
N LEU A 540 -46.04 3.95 33.51
CA LEU A 540 -46.21 5.32 34.00
C LEU A 540 -47.55 5.92 33.53
N LEU A 541 -47.90 5.76 32.24
CA LEU A 541 -49.17 6.22 31.67
C LEU A 541 -50.38 5.50 32.27
N TYR A 542 -50.23 4.21 32.61
CA TYR A 542 -51.27 3.42 33.26
C TYR A 542 -51.53 3.89 34.70
N TYR A 543 -50.47 4.18 35.47
CA TYR A 543 -50.62 4.66 36.84
C TYR A 543 -51.05 6.13 36.91
N SER A 544 -50.50 7.01 36.06
CA SER A 544 -50.90 8.42 35.98
C SER A 544 -50.66 9.04 34.60
N ALA A 545 -51.76 9.32 33.88
CA ALA A 545 -51.69 9.92 32.55
C ALA A 545 -51.07 11.34 32.55
N SER A 546 -51.27 12.12 33.63
CA SER A 546 -50.75 13.48 33.76
C SER A 546 -49.22 13.53 33.87
N LEU A 547 -48.64 12.72 34.77
CA LEU A 547 -47.17 12.60 34.88
C LEU A 547 -46.58 11.92 33.65
N GLY A 548 -47.28 10.95 33.08
CA GLY A 548 -46.89 10.30 31.82
C GLY A 548 -46.73 11.30 30.67
N LEU A 549 -47.71 12.17 30.45
CA LEU A 549 -47.63 13.23 29.44
C LEU A 549 -46.52 14.24 29.74
N ALA A 550 -46.30 14.61 31.00
CA ALA A 550 -45.21 15.50 31.40
C ALA A 550 -43.83 14.88 31.09
N VAL A 551 -43.63 13.60 31.39
CA VAL A 551 -42.40 12.87 31.07
C VAL A 551 -42.22 12.72 29.57
N ILE A 552 -43.28 12.49 28.78
CA ILE A 552 -43.21 12.49 27.31
C ILE A 552 -42.76 13.86 26.78
N ALA A 553 -43.29 14.95 27.33
CA ALA A 553 -42.89 16.30 26.92
C ALA A 553 -41.40 16.55 27.21
N VAL A 554 -40.93 16.18 28.39
CA VAL A 554 -39.50 16.27 28.75
C VAL A 554 -38.65 15.37 27.84
N LEU A 555 -39.08 14.14 27.58
CA LEU A 555 -38.39 13.19 26.69
C LEU A 555 -38.28 13.73 25.25
N LEU A 556 -39.33 14.36 24.72
CA LEU A 556 -39.31 14.98 23.39
C LEU A 556 -38.33 16.14 23.33
N VAL A 557 -38.30 17.01 24.36
CA VAL A 557 -37.35 18.12 24.44
C VAL A 557 -35.91 17.59 24.49
N VAL A 558 -35.63 16.63 25.38
CA VAL A 558 -34.29 16.03 25.52
C VAL A 558 -33.88 15.35 24.21
N SER A 559 -34.77 14.56 23.60
CA SER A 559 -34.51 13.89 22.33
C SER A 559 -34.23 14.89 21.19
N GLY A 560 -34.96 16.00 21.12
CA GLY A 560 -34.73 17.07 20.15
C GLY A 560 -33.36 17.75 20.33
N VAL A 561 -32.95 18.01 21.58
CA VAL A 561 -31.63 18.57 21.89
C VAL A 561 -30.51 17.60 21.49
N PHE A 562 -30.61 16.32 21.87
CA PHE A 562 -29.63 15.30 21.49
C PHE A 562 -29.58 15.08 19.97
N LEU A 563 -30.72 15.08 19.28
CA LEU A 563 -30.78 14.95 17.82
C LEU A 563 -30.12 16.16 17.14
N GLY A 564 -30.42 17.37 17.61
CA GLY A 564 -29.79 18.60 17.12
C GLY A 564 -28.27 18.58 17.28
N MET A 565 -27.79 18.22 18.48
CA MET A 565 -26.35 18.07 18.75
C MET A 565 -25.72 16.97 17.90
N GLY A 566 -26.38 15.82 17.75
CA GLY A 566 -25.91 14.71 16.92
C GLY A 566 -25.78 15.10 15.44
N LEU A 567 -26.78 15.77 14.87
CA LEU A 567 -26.74 16.26 13.49
C LEU A 567 -25.64 17.33 13.31
N TRP A 568 -25.45 18.19 14.31
CA TRP A 568 -24.38 19.18 14.30
C TRP A 568 -23.00 18.51 14.36
N GLN A 569 -22.81 17.52 15.23
CA GLN A 569 -21.60 16.71 15.33
C GLN A 569 -21.28 16.01 14.00
N VAL A 570 -22.26 15.36 13.38
CA VAL A 570 -22.09 14.67 12.10
C VAL A 570 -21.65 15.64 11.00
N ARG A 571 -22.17 16.87 10.97
CA ARG A 571 -21.77 17.88 9.99
C ARG A 571 -20.29 18.25 10.10
N TRP A 572 -19.76 18.40 11.32
CA TRP A 572 -18.33 18.67 11.54
C TRP A 572 -17.46 17.44 11.30
N GLN A 573 -17.91 16.26 11.74
CA GLN A 573 -17.20 15.00 11.49
C GLN A 573 -17.04 14.72 10.00
N ARG A 574 -18.05 15.01 9.16
CA ARG A 574 -17.92 14.85 7.69
C ARG A 574 -16.79 15.71 7.13
N ARG A 575 -16.72 16.99 7.54
CA ARG A 575 -15.64 17.90 7.12
C ARG A 575 -14.27 17.43 7.60
N LEU A 576 -14.20 16.86 8.80
CA LEU A 576 -12.98 16.29 9.34
C LEU A 576 -12.50 15.09 8.50
N VAL A 577 -13.38 14.14 8.20
CA VAL A 577 -13.07 12.95 7.39
C VAL A 577 -12.62 13.34 5.97
N GLU A 578 -13.27 14.32 5.34
CA GLU A 578 -12.85 14.83 4.03
C GLU A 578 -11.43 15.41 4.06
N ASN A 579 -11.07 16.18 5.10
CA ASN A 579 -9.72 16.72 5.25
C ASN A 579 -8.69 15.64 5.59
N GLU A 580 -9.04 14.64 6.41
CA GLU A 580 -8.16 13.50 6.69
C GLU A 580 -7.88 12.67 5.44
N ASN A 581 -8.88 12.45 4.58
CA ASN A 581 -8.67 11.76 3.31
C ASN A 581 -7.72 12.54 2.40
N LYS A 582 -7.84 13.88 2.33
CA LYS A 582 -6.90 14.74 1.59
C LYS A 582 -5.48 14.65 2.16
N LEU A 583 -5.34 14.69 3.48
CA LEU A 583 -4.04 14.56 4.16
C LEU A 583 -3.39 13.20 3.92
N ASN A 584 -4.16 12.11 4.00
CA ASN A 584 -3.67 10.77 3.69
C ASN A 584 -3.23 10.64 2.24
N ASN A 585 -4.00 11.21 1.30
CA ASN A 585 -3.63 11.21 -0.10
C ASN A 585 -2.35 12.04 -0.35
N GLN A 586 -2.22 13.21 0.27
CA GLN A 586 -1.01 14.02 0.21
C GLN A 586 0.21 13.27 0.78
N ALA A 587 0.07 12.64 1.96
CA ALA A 587 1.14 11.86 2.57
C ALA A 587 1.61 10.73 1.64
N PHE A 588 0.68 10.01 1.01
CA PHE A 588 1.01 8.95 0.06
C PHE A 588 1.70 9.47 -1.21
N GLN A 589 1.26 10.62 -1.74
CA GLN A 589 1.91 11.29 -2.87
C GLN A 589 3.33 11.75 -2.51
N THR A 590 3.51 12.35 -1.33
CA THR A 590 4.83 12.76 -0.80
C THR A 590 5.76 11.57 -0.65
N LEU A 591 5.28 10.45 -0.10
CA LEU A 591 6.07 9.23 0.07
C LEU A 591 6.49 8.62 -1.29
N ARG A 592 5.58 8.58 -2.26
CA ARG A 592 5.90 8.14 -3.64
C ARG A 592 6.86 9.10 -4.35
N GLY A 593 6.77 10.40 -4.06
CA GLY A 593 7.63 11.44 -4.61
C GLY A 593 8.91 11.67 -3.82
N LEU A 594 9.16 10.90 -2.76
CA LEU A 594 10.27 11.14 -1.83
C LEU A 594 11.64 11.18 -2.52
N PRO A 595 11.97 10.28 -3.48
CA PRO A 595 13.25 10.38 -4.19
C PRO A 595 13.43 11.72 -4.92
N LYS A 596 12.35 12.24 -5.53
CA LYS A 596 12.38 13.54 -6.23
C LYS A 596 12.55 14.70 -5.26
N LEU A 597 11.91 14.62 -4.09
CA LEU A 597 12.02 15.63 -3.05
C LEU A 597 13.43 15.68 -2.45
N ARG A 598 14.08 14.52 -2.28
CA ARG A 598 15.47 14.42 -1.80
C ARG A 598 16.47 15.02 -2.79
N VAL A 599 16.34 14.69 -4.07
CA VAL A 599 17.19 15.26 -5.13
C VAL A 599 17.05 16.79 -5.22
N ALA A 600 15.87 17.32 -4.91
CA ALA A 600 15.60 18.76 -4.91
C ALA A 600 15.83 19.44 -3.54
N ALA A 601 16.28 18.72 -2.50
CA ALA A 601 16.37 19.20 -1.11
C ALA A 601 15.08 19.90 -0.61
N ALA A 602 13.92 19.39 -1.03
CA ALA A 602 12.62 20.03 -0.85
C ALA A 602 11.75 19.34 0.23
N GLU A 603 12.32 18.49 1.09
CA GLU A 603 11.57 17.77 2.12
C GLU A 603 10.91 18.72 3.12
N ASN A 604 11.60 19.79 3.51
CA ASN A 604 11.07 20.80 4.42
C ASN A 604 9.85 21.51 3.85
N PHE A 605 9.81 21.77 2.53
CA PHE A 605 8.65 22.34 1.86
C PHE A 605 7.46 21.38 1.83
N ALA A 606 7.73 20.09 1.56
CA ALA A 606 6.70 19.05 1.60
C ALA A 606 6.14 18.86 3.02
N TYR A 607 7.01 18.86 4.03
CA TYR A 607 6.62 18.83 5.44
C TYR A 607 5.79 20.05 5.83
N ALA A 608 6.22 21.26 5.46
CA ALA A 608 5.46 22.49 5.73
C ALA A 608 4.07 22.47 5.07
N ALA A 609 3.96 21.93 3.85
CA ALA A 609 2.69 21.77 3.16
C ALA A 609 1.76 20.78 3.88
N TRP A 610 2.29 19.65 4.35
CA TRP A 610 1.52 18.69 5.14
C TRP A 610 1.14 19.25 6.52
N ALA A 611 2.07 19.91 7.21
CA ALA A 611 1.89 20.48 8.55
C ALA A 611 0.77 21.53 8.58
N ARG A 612 0.63 22.35 7.53
CA ARG A 612 -0.50 23.29 7.39
C ARG A 612 -1.84 22.58 7.34
N GLY A 613 -1.96 21.52 6.54
CA GLY A 613 -3.19 20.73 6.47
C GLY A 613 -3.47 19.98 7.78
N PHE A 614 -2.42 19.46 8.43
CA PHE A 614 -2.53 18.80 9.73
C PHE A 614 -3.01 19.76 10.82
N ALA A 615 -2.50 21.00 10.86
CA ALA A 615 -2.96 22.04 11.78
C ALA A 615 -4.45 22.35 11.58
N HIS A 616 -4.93 22.43 10.34
CA HIS A 616 -6.35 22.60 10.04
C HIS A 616 -7.20 21.41 10.53
N SER A 617 -6.71 20.18 10.33
CA SER A 617 -7.37 18.97 10.85
C SER A 617 -7.44 18.98 12.37
N ARG A 618 -6.40 19.46 13.07
CA ARG A 618 -6.39 19.61 14.53
C ARG A 618 -7.46 20.58 15.04
N ASP A 619 -7.68 21.72 14.37
CA ASP A 619 -8.78 22.64 14.72
C ASP A 619 -10.16 21.96 14.57
N LEU A 620 -10.36 21.22 13.47
CA LEU A 620 -11.60 20.45 13.27
C LEU A 620 -11.79 19.33 14.31
N HIS A 621 -10.71 18.64 14.70
CA HIS A 621 -10.70 17.68 15.80
C HIS A 621 -11.08 18.36 17.12
N GLN A 622 -10.54 19.54 17.41
CA GLN A 622 -10.86 20.28 18.63
C GLN A 622 -12.33 20.72 18.65
N ARG A 623 -12.86 21.25 17.54
CA ARG A 623 -14.29 21.64 17.42
C ARG A 623 -15.22 20.43 17.60
N THR A 624 -14.89 19.31 16.96
CA THR A 624 -15.65 18.05 17.11
C THR A 624 -15.56 17.53 18.55
N GLY A 625 -14.37 17.62 19.16
CA GLY A 625 -14.14 17.27 20.56
C GLY A 625 -14.93 18.14 21.53
N ARG A 626 -15.04 19.45 21.29
CA ARG A 626 -15.88 20.35 22.09
C ARG A 626 -17.36 19.97 22.03
N ILE A 627 -17.87 19.65 20.83
CA ILE A 627 -19.26 19.19 20.67
C ILE A 627 -19.45 17.84 21.40
N LYS A 628 -18.51 16.91 21.27
CA LYS A 628 -18.55 15.63 21.98
C LYS A 628 -18.54 15.83 23.50
N ASN A 629 -17.69 16.71 24.02
CA ASN A 629 -17.63 17.03 25.45
C ASN A 629 -18.94 17.67 25.92
N LEU A 630 -19.52 18.58 25.12
CA LEU A 630 -20.82 19.18 25.43
C LEU A 630 -21.92 18.11 25.50
N THR A 631 -21.96 17.19 24.54
CA THR A 631 -22.90 16.06 24.57
C THR A 631 -22.69 15.18 25.80
N GLN A 632 -21.45 14.92 26.21
CA GLN A 632 -21.13 14.14 27.42
C GLN A 632 -21.55 14.86 28.71
N VAL A 633 -21.34 16.17 28.79
CA VAL A 633 -21.79 16.97 29.94
C VAL A 633 -23.32 16.98 29.99
N LEU A 634 -24.00 17.14 28.85
CA LEU A 634 -25.46 17.03 28.80
C LEU A 634 -25.92 15.64 29.25
N ASP A 635 -25.26 14.58 28.81
CA ASP A 635 -25.55 13.19 29.19
C ASP A 635 -25.36 12.95 30.71
N ALA A 636 -24.39 13.61 31.34
CA ALA A 636 -24.21 13.52 32.79
C ALA A 636 -25.26 14.32 33.59
N VAL A 637 -25.72 15.46 33.05
CA VAL A 637 -26.58 16.41 33.78
C VAL A 637 -28.07 16.18 33.53
N TYR A 638 -28.48 15.60 32.39
CA TYR A 638 -29.90 15.45 32.07
C TYR A 638 -30.61 14.53 33.09
N LEU A 639 -30.01 13.41 33.49
CA LEU A 639 -30.70 12.43 34.35
C LEU A 639 -31.03 13.03 35.73
N PRO A 640 -30.09 13.70 36.44
CA PRO A 640 -30.41 14.44 37.66
C PRO A 640 -31.47 15.55 37.47
N LEU A 641 -31.40 16.31 36.37
CA LEU A 641 -32.36 17.39 36.10
C LEU A 641 -33.78 16.86 35.83
N VAL A 642 -33.89 15.80 35.03
CA VAL A 642 -35.17 15.13 34.75
C VAL A 642 -35.74 14.55 36.04
N SER A 643 -34.92 13.89 36.85
CA SER A 643 -35.33 13.37 38.16
C SER A 643 -35.85 14.50 39.06
N LEU A 644 -35.08 15.59 39.21
CA LEU A 644 -35.49 16.76 39.99
C LEU A 644 -36.80 17.38 39.48
N ALA A 645 -36.96 17.52 38.16
CA ALA A 645 -38.17 18.04 37.55
C ALA A 645 -39.38 17.16 37.86
N VAL A 646 -39.25 15.83 37.74
CA VAL A 646 -40.31 14.87 38.09
C VAL A 646 -40.64 14.95 39.58
N PHE A 647 -39.63 15.01 40.46
CA PHE A 647 -39.82 15.18 41.91
C PHE A 647 -40.53 16.49 42.26
N MET A 648 -40.17 17.62 41.63
CA MET A 648 -40.86 18.90 41.82
C MET A 648 -42.31 18.86 41.33
N LEU A 649 -42.57 18.23 40.19
CA LEU A 649 -43.92 18.08 39.63
C LEU A 649 -44.81 17.26 40.58
N LEU A 650 -44.22 16.24 41.20
CA LEU A 650 -44.89 15.40 42.19
C LEU A 650 -45.09 16.10 43.55
N ALA A 651 -44.11 16.87 44.02
CA ALA A 651 -44.18 17.61 45.28
C ALA A 651 -45.08 18.87 45.20
N GLY A 652 -45.34 19.38 44.00
CA GLY A 652 -46.15 20.57 43.74
C GLY A 652 -47.52 20.22 43.14
N PRO A 653 -47.70 20.35 41.81
CA PRO A 653 -49.01 20.27 41.16
C PRO A 653 -49.68 18.89 41.20
N ALA A 654 -48.93 17.80 41.36
CA ALA A 654 -49.47 16.44 41.49
C ALA A 654 -49.44 15.90 42.93
N ARG A 655 -49.30 16.78 43.93
CA ARG A 655 -49.18 16.36 45.33
C ARG A 655 -50.45 15.65 45.79
N GLY A 656 -50.31 14.38 46.21
CA GLY A 656 -51.43 13.54 46.66
C GLY A 656 -52.12 12.72 45.57
N SER A 657 -51.65 12.74 44.32
CA SER A 657 -52.25 11.94 43.24
C SER A 657 -51.88 10.44 43.28
N MET A 658 -50.88 10.03 44.07
CA MET A 658 -50.36 8.66 44.10
C MET A 658 -49.92 8.24 45.52
N SER A 659 -50.06 6.95 45.86
CA SER A 659 -49.52 6.37 47.10
C SER A 659 -48.03 5.98 46.95
N ALA A 660 -47.38 5.56 48.03
CA ALA A 660 -45.93 5.29 48.05
C ALA A 660 -45.46 4.09 47.18
N GLY A 661 -46.38 3.24 46.69
CA GLY A 661 -46.05 2.11 45.81
C GLY A 661 -46.12 2.42 44.31
N PRO A 662 -47.12 3.20 43.85
CA PRO A 662 -47.14 3.78 42.51
C PRO A 662 -46.16 4.96 42.28
N PHE A 663 -45.57 5.50 43.36
CA PHE A 663 -44.40 6.39 43.36
C PHE A 663 -43.13 5.62 42.95
#